data_AF-A0A822CTM2-F1
#
_entry.id   AF-A0A822CTM2-F1
#
_cell.length_a   1.000
_cell.length_b   1.000
_cell.length_c   1.000
_cell.angle_alpha   90.00
_cell.angle_beta   90.00
_cell.angle_gamma   90.00
#
_symmetry.space_group_name_H-M   'P 1'
#
loop_
_entity.id
_entity.type
_entity.pdbx_description
1 polymer ?
#
loop_
_entity_poly.entity_id
_entity_poly.type
_entity_poly.pdbx_seq_one_letter_code
_entity_poly.pdbx_strand_id
1 'polypeptide(L)'
;DKLRKICSADDAIARLLYSYDYDMLIVVTKGNMMTQYNLQQLQTQSEVLIPTHSGKLSGRPTDSDFTLIGTTLFAYVTGESTIRMIDLTSSDNLLLKINPEMGYANNEVLISVSYSAMKGIIAAGTNRGNIAFWIYNPNRRITDVEKRWILQRAKQIATGIPIRSLKYCPQRNCLAANLISQLFLLTDENMSAAYRDQLAVVQLSPTIIHIAFFRYSIVKEEELDMPFRNLCVSKNHIAIWNKKQIRIYELICDASKSDDEKVVRNEKGSFSCSPSNVILYDQLLFVQENGRVNVMSFQGTSRQTIAFAQNEGEVNTINSNGSFLVVGSTKGYVKVFDISRRELRQIGKTLNINAHTPSVDSIRELAVNCTGTKVTVLTSQTNLNPSSRLYVWDVEKDVVTCFDFSSEKLPGTEYGYIRQKDATKNTPQYRRYPSNIQWDPEDSRLMALEIYLHQQKLDLSASLSGDDKTYDILLTSRGVGDGDSSMADNHTITTRESIVANQEDTTKTFDNKSNISSSLIKKDRDSVEIAASLIVSMFCTSDNQIFPKDVFLRNVSYRQLIAIKIPFYFFVTRDTHSDLDRHIIKSHPTLPTSKTDSSDTIDENVSMKNSRIRIQLPKLDTLDSSGLISQTHSHDQRSNGFLSDSELSESIVYSSYLTGKTMADFIGVNGLEKNIIEAIMNFSYNLVLGDLDAAFKAIKIIKKESVWENLARMCVLNRRADVAKICLGKMGLFRAARALRAVDQDNPDTKIAILAIHLNMREEAEKILLQSKQYDLLNQLYQSTNEWEKSIDISTHYDRIHLRNTYYNYAKHLEENNQLEKAIEFYEKSGTQTTEVRRMFLERKDIAGYKAYTAKQNDPKLFRWWGRYFESRGKMEDALGCYRKANDNLSLCRLLCEQDQPAKAIELCSDTGNKAACYHMARYFEKKGDYKQAISYFQQASAISNAMRLCRDHHLDEYLANIAVQGTPDDMLEAARYFQTLPLQEDRAILLYHKAGLTSKAIDLAFKHERYSALAQIADSVGKNVDPTQVTRMADYFMQLKQFDKAVDLLAAIDR
;
A
#
# COMPACT_ATOMS: atom_id res chain seq x y z
N ASP A 1 -20.98 9.07 47.07
CA ASP A 1 -20.11 10.12 47.65
C ASP A 1 -18.69 10.23 47.08
N LYS A 2 -18.14 9.26 46.31
CA LYS A 2 -16.75 9.39 45.78
C LYS A 2 -16.47 10.72 45.06
N LEU A 3 -17.38 11.19 44.19
CA LEU A 3 -17.31 12.52 43.55
C LEU A 3 -17.29 13.71 44.52
N ARG A 4 -17.97 13.65 45.68
CA ARG A 4 -17.96 14.74 46.68
C ARG A 4 -16.57 14.97 47.27
N LYS A 5 -15.74 13.93 47.42
CA LYS A 5 -14.33 14.07 47.84
C LYS A 5 -13.44 14.70 46.76
N ILE A 6 -13.78 14.56 45.47
CA ILE A 6 -13.09 15.28 44.37
C ILE A 6 -13.45 16.77 44.41
N CYS A 7 -14.68 17.10 44.85
CA CYS A 7 -15.16 18.47 44.93
C CYS A 7 -14.71 19.27 46.17
N SER A 8 -13.89 18.71 47.08
CA SER A 8 -13.26 19.49 48.17
C SER A 8 -12.02 20.23 47.68
N ALA A 9 -12.20 21.10 46.68
CA ALA A 9 -11.18 22.05 46.25
C ALA A 9 -11.17 23.27 47.20
N ASP A 10 -10.00 23.85 47.46
CA ASP A 10 -9.82 24.97 48.41
C ASP A 10 -10.52 26.27 47.99
N ASP A 11 -11.01 26.34 46.75
CA ASP A 11 -11.72 27.48 46.17
C ASP A 11 -12.72 27.00 45.10
N ALA A 12 -13.71 27.85 44.79
CA ALA A 12 -14.77 27.57 43.85
C ALA A 12 -14.25 27.17 42.45
N ILE A 13 -14.81 26.10 41.90
CA ILE A 13 -14.45 25.57 40.57
C ILE A 13 -14.84 26.58 39.49
N ALA A 14 -13.89 26.96 38.65
CA ALA A 14 -14.06 27.80 37.46
C ALA A 14 -14.31 26.98 36.19
N ARG A 15 -13.68 25.80 36.07
CA ARG A 15 -14.00 24.84 35.00
C ARG A 15 -13.66 23.40 35.37
N LEU A 16 -14.41 22.47 34.78
CA LEU A 16 -14.09 21.06 34.63
C LEU A 16 -13.81 20.78 33.16
N LEU A 17 -12.73 20.06 32.86
CA LEU A 17 -12.40 19.55 31.52
C LEU A 17 -12.08 18.05 31.63
N TYR A 18 -12.32 17.30 30.55
CA TYR A 18 -12.08 15.86 30.51
C TYR A 18 -11.36 15.47 29.22
N SER A 19 -10.31 14.65 29.33
CA SER A 19 -9.58 14.06 28.20
C SER A 19 -9.89 12.57 28.12
N TYR A 20 -10.61 12.19 27.05
CA TYR A 20 -11.13 10.83 26.84
C TYR A 20 -9.99 9.81 26.65
N ASP A 21 -9.00 10.10 25.80
CA ASP A 21 -7.91 9.19 25.43
C ASP A 21 -6.98 8.80 26.60
N TYR A 22 -7.05 9.52 27.71
CA TYR A 22 -6.20 9.33 28.89
C TYR A 22 -7.00 9.15 30.20
N ASP A 23 -8.34 9.09 30.14
CA ASP A 23 -9.24 9.09 31.32
C ASP A 23 -8.92 10.22 32.34
N MET A 24 -8.47 11.38 31.87
CA MET A 24 -8.01 12.47 32.76
C MET A 24 -9.10 13.53 32.99
N LEU A 25 -9.51 13.70 34.25
CA LEU A 25 -10.33 14.82 34.71
C LEU A 25 -9.41 15.97 35.18
N ILE A 26 -9.66 17.17 34.67
CA ILE A 26 -8.92 18.39 35.02
C ILE A 26 -9.89 19.34 35.72
N VAL A 27 -9.56 19.71 36.96
CA VAL A 27 -10.31 20.66 37.78
C VAL A 27 -9.52 21.97 37.85
N VAL A 28 -10.17 23.10 37.55
CA VAL A 28 -9.57 24.43 37.64
C VAL A 28 -10.41 25.32 38.57
N THR A 29 -9.80 25.93 39.58
CA THR A 29 -10.47 26.86 40.52
C THR A 29 -10.34 28.33 40.08
N LYS A 30 -11.15 29.22 40.66
CA LYS A 30 -11.05 30.68 40.40
C LYS A 30 -9.73 31.27 40.87
N GLY A 31 -9.11 30.71 41.90
CA GLY A 31 -7.76 31.03 42.39
C GLY A 31 -6.62 30.58 41.46
N ASN A 32 -6.93 30.16 40.22
CA ASN A 32 -6.00 29.66 39.22
C ASN A 32 -5.24 28.38 39.65
N MET A 33 -5.79 27.56 40.56
CA MET A 33 -5.24 26.23 40.82
C MET A 33 -5.78 25.23 39.78
N MET A 34 -4.89 24.47 39.16
CA MET A 34 -5.22 23.37 38.24
C MET A 34 -4.80 22.04 38.86
N THR A 35 -5.71 21.08 38.93
CA THR A 35 -5.50 19.76 39.53
C THR A 35 -5.98 18.68 38.58
N GLN A 36 -5.14 17.66 38.35
CA GLN A 36 -5.38 16.53 37.47
C GLN A 36 -5.74 15.28 38.28
N TYR A 37 -6.69 14.49 37.79
CA TYR A 37 -7.09 13.20 38.34
C TYR A 37 -7.19 12.17 37.21
N ASN A 38 -6.50 11.04 37.32
CA ASN A 38 -6.65 9.91 36.40
C ASN A 38 -7.78 8.99 36.90
N LEU A 39 -8.87 8.88 36.13
CA LEU A 39 -10.06 8.15 36.52
C LEU A 39 -9.89 6.61 36.47
N GLN A 40 -8.83 6.07 35.86
CA GLN A 40 -8.53 4.63 35.90
C GLN A 40 -8.24 4.16 37.33
N GLN A 41 -7.77 5.05 38.22
CA GLN A 41 -7.61 4.79 39.65
C GLN A 41 -8.93 4.52 40.40
N LEU A 42 -10.09 4.79 39.79
CA LEU A 42 -11.41 4.40 40.33
C LEU A 42 -11.76 2.92 40.06
N GLN A 43 -11.11 2.27 39.10
CA GLN A 43 -11.35 0.87 38.76
C GLN A 43 -10.60 -0.06 39.73
N THR A 44 -9.43 0.35 40.21
CA THR A 44 -8.80 -0.21 41.41
C THR A 44 -9.61 0.14 42.67
N GLN A 45 -9.62 -0.76 43.67
CA GLN A 45 -10.46 -0.63 44.88
C GLN A 45 -10.04 0.50 45.86
N SER A 46 -9.23 1.46 45.41
CA SER A 46 -8.84 2.66 46.14
C SER A 46 -10.06 3.57 46.47
N GLU A 47 -10.24 3.90 47.74
CA GLU A 47 -11.33 4.79 48.19
C GLU A 47 -11.09 6.29 47.91
N VAL A 48 -9.86 6.65 47.52
CA VAL A 48 -9.42 8.04 47.31
C VAL A 48 -8.77 8.15 45.93
N LEU A 49 -9.28 9.07 45.11
CA LEU A 49 -8.59 9.54 43.92
C LEU A 49 -7.45 10.46 44.36
N ILE A 50 -6.21 10.10 44.08
CA ILE A 50 -5.05 10.92 44.39
C ILE A 50 -4.81 11.85 43.19
N PRO A 51 -4.65 13.17 43.38
CA PRO A 51 -4.34 14.06 42.28
C PRO A 51 -2.98 13.70 41.68
N THR A 52 -2.94 13.43 40.38
CA THR A 52 -1.72 13.02 39.67
C THR A 52 -0.76 14.19 39.46
N HIS A 53 -1.31 15.40 39.38
CA HIS A 53 -0.55 16.65 39.35
C HIS A 53 -1.42 17.77 39.92
N SER A 54 -0.82 18.73 40.62
CA SER A 54 -1.49 19.97 41.05
C SER A 54 -0.52 21.13 40.93
N GLY A 55 -0.99 22.29 40.47
CA GLY A 55 -0.14 23.45 40.25
C GLY A 55 -0.93 24.74 40.06
N LYS A 56 -0.29 25.88 40.37
CA LYS A 56 -0.89 27.20 40.20
C LYS A 56 -0.57 27.77 38.81
N LEU A 57 -1.59 28.08 38.04
CA LEU A 57 -1.48 28.70 36.71
C LEU A 57 -1.01 30.16 36.85
N SER A 58 -0.20 30.62 35.88
CA SER A 58 0.35 31.98 35.89
C SER A 58 -0.62 32.98 35.27
N GLY A 59 -0.91 34.08 35.96
CA GLY A 59 -1.76 35.17 35.47
C GLY A 59 -2.80 35.66 36.48
N ARG A 60 -3.61 36.63 36.07
CA ARG A 60 -4.68 37.21 36.92
C ARG A 60 -5.93 36.31 36.91
N PRO A 61 -6.62 36.12 38.05
CA PRO A 61 -7.78 35.22 38.14
C PRO A 61 -9.09 35.83 37.61
N THR A 62 -9.20 37.17 37.54
CA THR A 62 -10.48 37.88 37.36
C THR A 62 -11.16 37.64 36.01
N ASP A 63 -10.38 37.45 34.96
CA ASP A 63 -10.84 37.36 33.57
C ASP A 63 -10.15 36.16 32.91
N SER A 64 -10.55 34.96 33.33
CA SER A 64 -9.92 33.70 32.95
C SER A 64 -10.84 32.73 32.20
N ASP A 65 -10.32 32.15 31.12
CA ASP A 65 -11.03 31.17 30.27
C ASP A 65 -10.07 30.03 29.86
N PHE A 66 -10.60 28.81 29.78
CA PHE A 66 -9.81 27.57 29.74
C PHE A 66 -10.39 26.56 28.73
N THR A 67 -9.59 26.02 27.81
CA THR A 67 -10.01 25.02 26.82
C THR A 67 -9.00 23.88 26.72
N LEU A 68 -9.48 22.66 26.53
CA LEU A 68 -8.63 21.56 26.05
C LEU A 68 -8.40 21.72 24.54
N ILE A 69 -7.22 21.32 24.08
CA ILE A 69 -6.78 21.26 22.68
C ILE A 69 -6.31 19.84 22.42
N GLY A 70 -6.98 19.14 21.50
CA GLY A 70 -6.78 17.70 21.34
C GLY A 70 -7.02 16.96 22.67
N THR A 71 -6.03 16.18 23.09
CA THR A 71 -6.12 15.26 24.24
C THR A 71 -5.05 15.52 25.31
N THR A 72 -3.91 16.16 24.97
CA THR A 72 -2.83 16.48 25.91
C THR A 72 -2.66 17.96 26.21
N LEU A 73 -3.10 18.89 25.34
CA LEU A 73 -2.80 20.32 25.50
C LEU A 73 -3.92 21.05 26.24
N PHE A 74 -3.59 21.66 27.38
CA PHE A 74 -4.48 22.54 28.14
C PHE A 74 -4.13 24.01 27.87
N ALA A 75 -5.05 24.75 27.26
CA ALA A 75 -4.86 26.16 26.89
C ALA A 75 -5.72 27.10 27.74
N TYR A 76 -5.14 28.22 28.15
CA TYR A 76 -5.80 29.18 29.02
C TYR A 76 -5.39 30.64 28.76
N VAL A 77 -6.27 31.54 29.20
CA VAL A 77 -6.17 32.99 29.08
C VAL A 77 -6.45 33.61 30.45
N THR A 78 -5.77 34.70 30.79
CA THR A 78 -5.82 35.38 32.11
C THR A 78 -5.75 36.91 32.01
N GLY A 79 -6.47 37.50 31.06
CA GLY A 79 -6.45 38.95 30.81
C GLY A 79 -5.11 39.48 30.26
N GLU A 80 -4.35 38.65 29.55
CA GLU A 80 -3.08 39.00 28.89
C GLU A 80 -3.25 39.08 27.35
N SER A 81 -2.26 39.63 26.64
CA SER A 81 -2.20 39.58 25.16
C SER A 81 -1.65 38.24 24.62
N THR A 82 -1.72 37.18 25.43
CA THR A 82 -1.19 35.85 25.10
C THR A 82 -2.13 34.73 25.57
N ILE A 83 -2.13 33.62 24.82
CA ILE A 83 -2.68 32.32 25.25
C ILE A 83 -1.51 31.49 25.76
N ARG A 84 -1.65 30.93 26.96
CA ARG A 84 -0.68 30.00 27.55
C ARG A 84 -1.21 28.60 27.35
N MET A 85 -0.37 27.68 26.86
CA MET A 85 -0.73 26.27 26.65
C MET A 85 0.27 25.39 27.40
N ILE A 86 -0.22 24.33 28.04
CA ILE A 86 0.59 23.36 28.79
C ILE A 86 0.30 21.98 28.23
N ASP A 87 1.32 21.22 27.85
CA ASP A 87 1.15 19.78 27.62
C ASP A 87 1.07 19.05 28.95
N LEU A 88 -0.07 18.38 29.19
CA LEU A 88 -0.39 17.68 30.43
C LEU A 88 0.49 16.42 30.64
N THR A 89 1.23 15.98 29.63
CA THR A 89 2.04 14.75 29.63
C THR A 89 3.54 15.00 29.62
N SER A 90 4.02 16.08 28.98
CA SER A 90 5.45 16.47 29.01
C SER A 90 5.75 17.65 29.94
N SER A 91 4.74 18.38 30.42
CA SER A 91 4.84 19.65 31.17
C SER A 91 5.45 20.83 30.38
N ASP A 92 5.64 20.69 29.06
CA ASP A 92 6.08 21.77 28.19
C ASP A 92 5.04 22.91 28.15
N ASN A 93 5.53 24.15 28.18
CA ASN A 93 4.71 25.35 28.11
C ASN A 93 4.93 26.06 26.76
N LEU A 94 3.84 26.39 26.07
CA LEU A 94 3.84 27.12 24.79
C LEU A 94 3.06 28.44 24.94
N LEU A 95 3.46 29.47 24.20
CA LEU A 95 2.87 30.81 24.28
C LEU A 95 2.50 31.37 22.90
N LEU A 96 1.22 31.63 22.69
CA LEU A 96 0.70 32.26 21.47
C LEU A 96 0.36 33.72 21.75
N LYS A 97 0.90 34.66 20.97
CA LYS A 97 0.74 36.12 21.19
C LYS A 97 0.01 36.80 20.04
N ILE A 98 -0.79 37.83 20.33
CA ILE A 98 -1.34 38.73 19.29
C ILE A 98 -0.31 39.81 18.89
N ASN A 99 -0.21 40.08 17.58
CA ASN A 99 0.72 41.05 17.01
C ASN A 99 -0.05 42.27 16.46
N PRO A 100 0.25 43.52 16.87
CA PRO A 100 -0.39 44.73 16.34
C PRO A 100 -0.42 44.85 14.81
N GLU A 101 0.60 44.36 14.10
CA GLU A 101 0.64 44.34 12.62
C GLU A 101 -0.54 43.58 11.98
N MET A 102 -1.16 42.66 12.74
CA MET A 102 -2.32 41.86 12.32
C MET A 102 -3.67 42.54 12.65
N GLY A 103 -3.67 43.81 13.04
CA GLY A 103 -4.87 44.62 13.25
C GLY A 103 -5.39 44.68 14.70
N TYR A 104 -4.57 44.28 15.68
CA TYR A 104 -4.89 44.38 17.10
C TYR A 104 -4.25 45.64 17.70
N ALA A 105 -4.79 46.17 18.80
CA ALA A 105 -4.18 47.31 19.49
C ALA A 105 -3.09 46.87 20.49
N ASN A 106 -2.07 47.72 20.70
CA ASN A 106 -0.93 47.42 21.59
C ASN A 106 -1.34 47.03 23.03
N ASN A 107 -2.48 47.56 23.51
CA ASN A 107 -3.03 47.30 24.86
C ASN A 107 -4.33 46.48 24.78
N GLU A 108 -4.46 45.62 23.77
CA GLU A 108 -5.57 44.67 23.63
C GLU A 108 -5.25 43.38 24.40
N VAL A 109 -6.24 42.86 25.13
CA VAL A 109 -6.08 41.63 25.93
C VAL A 109 -7.14 40.60 25.56
N LEU A 110 -6.77 39.34 25.66
CA LEU A 110 -7.64 38.20 25.47
C LEU A 110 -8.46 37.98 26.76
N ILE A 111 -9.75 37.68 26.60
CA ILE A 111 -10.69 37.39 27.70
C ILE A 111 -11.19 35.95 27.60
N SER A 112 -11.62 35.53 26.42
CA SER A 112 -12.24 34.23 26.20
C SER A 112 -11.50 33.39 25.17
N VAL A 113 -11.62 32.06 25.25
CA VAL A 113 -10.93 31.11 24.36
C VAL A 113 -11.80 29.86 24.07
N SER A 114 -11.78 29.40 22.82
CA SER A 114 -12.39 28.15 22.39
C SER A 114 -11.56 27.50 21.29
N TYR A 115 -11.35 26.19 21.42
CA TYR A 115 -10.74 25.36 20.38
C TYR A 115 -11.81 24.71 19.48
N SER A 116 -11.44 24.39 18.23
CA SER A 116 -12.21 23.56 17.30
C SER A 116 -11.34 22.41 16.79
N ALA A 117 -11.58 21.20 17.31
CA ALA A 117 -10.85 19.99 16.95
C ALA A 117 -10.95 19.67 15.44
N MET A 118 -12.16 19.75 14.88
CA MET A 118 -12.42 19.48 13.45
C MET A 118 -11.67 20.41 12.49
N LYS A 119 -11.20 21.57 12.97
CA LYS A 119 -10.50 22.58 12.16
C LYS A 119 -9.03 22.79 12.50
N GLY A 120 -8.58 22.33 13.67
CA GLY A 120 -7.27 22.73 14.20
C GLY A 120 -7.15 24.23 14.43
N ILE A 121 -8.22 24.89 14.88
CA ILE A 121 -8.26 26.35 15.10
C ILE A 121 -8.53 26.68 16.56
N ILE A 122 -7.74 27.59 17.12
CA ILE A 122 -8.01 28.29 18.38
C ILE A 122 -8.64 29.65 18.03
N ALA A 123 -9.76 29.99 18.65
CA ALA A 123 -10.33 31.34 18.61
C ALA A 123 -10.26 31.95 20.01
N ALA A 124 -9.79 33.19 20.13
CA ALA A 124 -9.81 33.97 21.37
C ALA A 124 -10.46 35.35 21.17
N GLY A 125 -11.26 35.78 22.14
CA GLY A 125 -12.06 36.99 22.08
C GLY A 125 -11.45 38.09 22.93
N THR A 126 -11.36 39.31 22.40
CA THR A 126 -10.63 40.41 23.05
C THR A 126 -11.54 41.35 23.86
N ASN A 127 -10.90 42.18 24.69
CA ASN A 127 -11.55 43.30 25.39
C ASN A 127 -12.07 44.40 24.45
N ARG A 128 -11.67 44.42 23.16
CA ARG A 128 -12.07 45.43 22.17
C ARG A 128 -13.09 44.93 21.15
N GLY A 129 -13.56 43.69 21.27
CA GLY A 129 -14.59 43.12 20.39
C GLY A 129 -14.06 42.56 19.06
N ASN A 130 -12.77 42.23 19.02
CA ASN A 130 -12.14 41.45 17.96
C ASN A 130 -12.07 39.97 18.37
N ILE A 131 -12.06 39.08 17.38
CA ILE A 131 -11.60 37.69 17.56
C ILE A 131 -10.23 37.54 16.89
N ALA A 132 -9.31 36.93 17.64
CA ALA A 132 -8.07 36.38 17.12
C ALA A 132 -8.25 34.88 16.82
N PHE A 133 -7.76 34.45 15.66
CA PHE A 133 -7.70 33.04 15.30
C PHE A 133 -6.25 32.60 15.12
N TRP A 134 -5.90 31.40 15.59
CA TRP A 134 -4.66 30.72 15.24
C TRP A 134 -5.02 29.41 14.53
N ILE A 135 -4.43 29.19 13.36
CA ILE A 135 -4.65 27.98 12.55
C ILE A 135 -3.42 27.08 12.69
N TYR A 136 -3.63 25.81 13.00
CA TYR A 136 -2.54 24.82 13.08
C TYR A 136 -2.11 24.36 11.68
N ASN A 137 -0.81 24.52 11.38
CA ASN A 137 -0.17 24.07 10.16
C ASN A 137 0.57 22.73 10.42
N PRO A 138 0.11 21.60 9.85
CA PRO A 138 0.68 20.28 10.12
C PRO A 138 1.97 19.97 9.34
N ASN A 139 2.61 20.96 8.69
CA ASN A 139 3.79 20.74 7.86
C ASN A 139 4.97 20.13 8.63
N ARG A 140 5.29 18.86 8.29
CA ARG A 140 6.29 17.98 8.95
C ARG A 140 7.73 18.51 9.03
N ARG A 141 8.05 19.64 8.39
CA ARG A 141 9.39 20.26 8.42
C ARG A 141 9.57 21.29 9.55
N ILE A 142 8.50 21.69 10.25
CA ILE A 142 8.57 22.66 11.36
C ILE A 142 8.78 21.89 12.68
N THR A 143 10.00 21.98 13.22
CA THR A 143 10.37 21.45 14.56
C THR A 143 9.59 22.14 15.67
N ASP A 144 9.49 23.46 15.60
CA ASP A 144 9.03 24.31 16.70
C ASP A 144 7.51 24.33 16.74
N VAL A 145 6.91 23.73 17.77
CA VAL A 145 5.45 23.54 17.87
C VAL A 145 4.69 24.87 17.89
N GLU A 146 5.27 25.93 18.47
CA GLU A 146 4.69 27.29 18.45
C GLU A 146 4.54 27.84 17.03
N LYS A 147 5.56 27.67 16.17
CA LYS A 147 5.57 28.17 14.79
C LYS A 147 4.57 27.44 13.87
N ARG A 148 3.95 26.36 14.34
CA ARG A 148 2.83 25.71 13.66
C ARG A 148 1.51 26.47 13.82
N TRP A 149 1.38 27.38 14.79
CA TRP A 149 0.15 28.13 15.05
C TRP A 149 0.17 29.52 14.40
N ILE A 150 -0.45 29.64 13.23
CA ILE A 150 -0.42 30.87 12.42
C ILE A 150 -1.57 31.81 12.83
N LEU A 151 -1.22 32.92 13.48
CA LEU A 151 -2.13 34.01 13.82
C LEU A 151 -2.77 34.62 12.55
N GLN A 152 -4.08 34.85 12.60
CA GLN A 152 -4.85 35.52 11.56
C GLN A 152 -5.10 37.00 11.89
N ARG A 153 -5.47 37.80 10.87
CA ARG A 153 -5.86 39.20 11.06
C ARG A 153 -7.09 39.33 11.95
N ALA A 154 -7.14 40.40 12.74
CA ALA A 154 -8.18 40.69 13.72
C ALA A 154 -9.58 40.71 13.06
N LYS A 155 -10.47 39.82 13.51
CA LYS A 155 -11.86 39.80 13.05
C LYS A 155 -12.72 40.63 13.99
N GLN A 156 -12.89 41.92 13.68
CA GLN A 156 -13.79 42.79 14.42
C GLN A 156 -15.25 42.35 14.27
N ILE A 157 -15.99 42.37 15.38
CA ILE A 157 -17.43 42.00 15.44
C ILE A 157 -18.26 43.15 16.00
N ALA A 158 -17.80 43.79 17.09
CA ALA A 158 -18.38 45.01 17.62
C ALA A 158 -17.28 45.92 18.16
N THR A 159 -17.33 47.21 17.86
CA THR A 159 -16.24 48.13 18.20
C THR A 159 -16.23 48.46 19.70
N GLY A 160 -15.22 47.98 20.43
CA GLY A 160 -14.99 48.35 21.84
C GLY A 160 -15.83 47.60 22.87
N ILE A 161 -16.54 46.53 22.49
CA ILE A 161 -17.35 45.73 23.41
C ILE A 161 -16.63 44.39 23.71
N PRO A 162 -16.36 44.02 24.97
CA PRO A 162 -15.61 42.81 25.29
C PRO A 162 -16.37 41.52 24.96
N ILE A 163 -15.69 40.55 24.37
CA ILE A 163 -16.25 39.21 24.08
C ILE A 163 -16.09 38.35 25.35
N ARG A 164 -17.16 38.30 26.16
CA ARG A 164 -17.19 37.62 27.46
C ARG A 164 -17.05 36.10 27.36
N SER A 165 -17.52 35.50 26.27
CA SER A 165 -17.32 34.06 26.04
C SER A 165 -17.35 33.70 24.55
N LEU A 166 -16.52 32.73 24.20
CA LEU A 166 -16.50 32.05 22.91
C LEU A 166 -16.77 30.56 23.09
N LYS A 167 -17.61 29.99 22.22
CA LYS A 167 -17.76 28.53 22.08
C LYS A 167 -17.96 28.13 20.62
N TYR A 168 -17.10 27.25 20.13
CA TYR A 168 -17.32 26.52 18.88
C TYR A 168 -18.41 25.46 19.08
N CYS A 169 -19.31 25.33 18.10
CA CYS A 169 -20.23 24.21 17.96
C CYS A 169 -19.62 23.18 16.99
N PRO A 170 -19.23 21.97 17.45
CA PRO A 170 -18.63 20.95 16.56
C PRO A 170 -19.58 20.53 15.43
N GLN A 171 -20.85 20.29 15.74
CA GLN A 171 -21.86 19.79 14.79
C GLN A 171 -22.20 20.79 13.68
N ARG A 172 -22.31 22.09 14.00
CA ARG A 172 -22.72 23.13 13.04
C ARG A 172 -21.55 23.95 12.48
N ASN A 173 -20.31 23.59 12.82
CA ASN A 173 -19.07 24.22 12.35
C ASN A 173 -19.00 25.75 12.55
N CYS A 174 -19.74 26.27 13.53
CA CYS A 174 -19.89 27.71 13.79
C CYS A 174 -19.28 28.11 15.14
N LEU A 175 -18.97 29.40 15.29
CA LEU A 175 -18.45 29.99 16.52
C LEU A 175 -19.48 30.99 17.09
N ALA A 176 -19.95 30.71 18.30
CA ALA A 176 -20.77 31.64 19.06
C ALA A 176 -19.87 32.62 19.83
N ALA A 177 -20.06 33.91 19.60
CA ALA A 177 -19.38 35.01 20.27
C ALA A 177 -20.40 35.82 21.08
N ASN A 178 -20.29 35.74 22.40
CA ASN A 178 -21.25 36.35 23.34
C ASN A 178 -20.64 37.61 23.96
N LEU A 179 -21.29 38.75 23.73
CA LEU A 179 -20.90 40.07 24.22
C LEU A 179 -21.78 40.43 25.44
N ILE A 180 -21.84 41.70 25.84
CA ILE A 180 -22.63 42.12 27.00
C ILE A 180 -24.15 42.06 26.71
N SER A 181 -24.56 42.36 25.48
CA SER A 181 -25.97 42.51 25.08
C SER A 181 -26.32 41.87 23.73
N GLN A 182 -25.38 41.20 23.08
CA GLN A 182 -25.52 40.64 21.73
C GLN A 182 -24.80 39.30 21.60
N LEU A 183 -25.42 38.38 20.87
CA LEU A 183 -24.85 37.07 20.51
C LEU A 183 -24.63 37.01 19.00
N PHE A 184 -23.38 36.87 18.57
CA PHE A 184 -23.02 36.70 17.17
C PHE A 184 -22.74 35.22 16.87
N LEU A 185 -23.34 34.70 15.79
CA LEU A 185 -23.07 33.37 15.26
C LEU A 185 -22.25 33.48 13.98
N LEU A 186 -20.97 33.17 14.09
CA LEU A 186 -20.04 33.15 12.95
C LEU A 186 -20.12 31.79 12.28
N THR A 187 -20.70 31.75 11.09
CA THR A 187 -20.62 30.59 10.20
C THR A 187 -19.39 30.72 9.32
N ASP A 188 -18.78 29.57 8.99
CA ASP A 188 -17.74 29.51 7.97
C ASP A 188 -18.40 29.62 6.59
N GLU A 189 -18.09 30.66 5.84
CA GLU A 189 -18.57 30.80 4.47
C GLU A 189 -17.47 30.29 3.53
N ASN A 190 -17.79 29.25 2.75
CA ASN A 190 -16.86 28.75 1.75
C ASN A 190 -16.67 29.79 0.66
N MET A 191 -15.41 30.12 0.37
CA MET A 191 -14.99 31.00 -0.72
C MET A 191 -15.61 30.49 -2.03
N SER A 192 -16.38 31.33 -2.69
CA SER A 192 -17.09 30.94 -3.92
C SER A 192 -16.12 30.74 -5.07
N ALA A 193 -16.35 29.73 -5.89
CA ALA A 193 -15.58 29.50 -7.10
C ALA A 193 -16.46 28.83 -8.17
N ALA A 194 -16.23 29.18 -9.43
CA ALA A 194 -16.96 28.65 -10.56
C ALA A 194 -16.05 28.47 -11.77
N TYR A 195 -16.42 27.52 -12.63
CA TYR A 195 -15.79 27.30 -13.93
C TYR A 195 -16.87 27.04 -14.99
N ARG A 196 -16.83 27.79 -16.10
CA ARG A 196 -17.66 27.54 -17.29
C ARG A 196 -16.95 28.10 -18.51
N ASP A 197 -17.14 27.51 -19.69
CA ASP A 197 -16.73 28.09 -20.98
C ASP A 197 -15.24 28.50 -21.10
N GLN A 198 -14.34 27.85 -20.33
CA GLN A 198 -12.90 28.15 -20.15
C GLN A 198 -12.56 29.40 -19.33
N LEU A 199 -13.51 29.88 -18.53
CA LEU A 199 -13.32 30.92 -17.52
C LEU A 199 -13.43 30.30 -16.13
N ALA A 200 -12.33 30.24 -15.38
CA ALA A 200 -12.34 29.98 -13.95
C ALA A 200 -12.32 31.30 -13.17
N VAL A 201 -13.13 31.39 -12.12
CA VAL A 201 -13.06 32.50 -11.15
C VAL A 201 -13.12 31.93 -9.74
N VAL A 202 -12.19 32.36 -8.88
CA VAL A 202 -12.05 31.94 -7.49
C VAL A 202 -12.09 33.19 -6.60
N GLN A 203 -12.92 33.19 -5.56
CA GLN A 203 -12.96 34.25 -4.56
C GLN A 203 -11.75 34.16 -3.62
N LEU A 204 -11.01 35.26 -3.48
CA LEU A 204 -9.87 35.39 -2.54
C LEU A 204 -10.25 36.17 -1.29
N SER A 205 -11.15 37.15 -1.42
CA SER A 205 -11.70 37.92 -0.31
C SER A 205 -13.18 38.24 -0.57
N PRO A 206 -13.92 38.83 0.38
CA PRO A 206 -15.27 39.33 0.13
C PRO A 206 -15.37 40.25 -1.11
N THR A 207 -14.31 41.00 -1.45
CA THR A 207 -14.24 41.91 -2.62
C THR A 207 -13.31 41.42 -3.73
N ILE A 208 -12.31 40.58 -3.46
CA ILE A 208 -11.26 40.21 -4.41
C ILE A 208 -11.55 38.86 -5.07
N ILE A 209 -11.45 38.82 -6.40
CA ILE A 209 -11.48 37.60 -7.21
C ILE A 209 -10.16 37.36 -7.95
N HIS A 210 -9.87 36.09 -8.18
CA HIS A 210 -8.84 35.61 -9.08
C HIS A 210 -9.48 34.99 -10.32
N ILE A 211 -9.20 35.58 -11.48
CA ILE A 211 -9.71 35.17 -12.79
C ILE A 211 -8.60 34.39 -13.51
N ALA A 212 -8.92 33.22 -14.05
CA ALA A 212 -8.06 32.50 -15.00
C ALA A 212 -8.85 32.17 -16.28
N PHE A 213 -8.43 32.78 -17.39
CA PHE A 213 -9.08 32.72 -18.69
C PHE A 213 -8.25 31.86 -19.64
N PHE A 214 -8.52 30.56 -19.67
CA PHE A 214 -7.68 29.58 -20.38
C PHE A 214 -7.66 29.76 -21.90
N ARG A 215 -8.73 30.30 -22.51
CA ARG A 215 -8.77 30.59 -23.96
C ARG A 215 -7.72 31.63 -24.39
N TYR A 216 -7.45 32.62 -23.53
CA TYR A 216 -6.54 33.74 -23.80
C TYR A 216 -5.18 33.61 -23.10
N SER A 217 -5.00 32.54 -22.31
CA SER A 217 -3.82 32.30 -21.47
C SER A 217 -3.54 33.38 -20.40
N ILE A 218 -4.59 33.99 -19.82
CA ILE A 218 -4.47 35.11 -18.86
C ILE A 218 -4.87 34.69 -17.45
N VAL A 219 -4.08 35.09 -16.46
CA VAL A 219 -4.46 35.13 -15.04
C VAL A 219 -4.50 36.59 -14.59
N LYS A 220 -5.53 36.99 -13.82
CA LYS A 220 -5.65 38.34 -13.25
C LYS A 220 -6.34 38.32 -11.89
N GLU A 221 -5.82 39.10 -10.95
CA GLU A 221 -6.53 39.46 -9.71
C GLU A 221 -7.32 40.76 -9.93
N GLU A 222 -8.59 40.79 -9.55
CA GLU A 222 -9.48 41.94 -9.67
C GLU A 222 -10.17 42.21 -8.33
N GLU A 223 -10.19 43.47 -7.89
CA GLU A 223 -10.99 43.91 -6.74
C GLU A 223 -12.31 44.49 -7.24
N LEU A 224 -13.42 44.04 -6.64
CA LEU A 224 -14.79 44.37 -7.03
C LEU A 224 -15.45 45.33 -6.06
N ASP A 225 -16.33 46.18 -6.59
CA ASP A 225 -16.87 47.37 -5.90
C ASP A 225 -18.04 47.03 -4.95
N MET A 226 -18.14 45.77 -4.51
CA MET A 226 -19.06 45.30 -3.47
C MET A 226 -18.58 43.99 -2.83
N PRO A 227 -18.84 43.78 -1.52
CA PRO A 227 -18.67 42.48 -0.90
C PRO A 227 -19.76 41.50 -1.39
N PHE A 228 -19.35 40.32 -1.84
CA PHE A 228 -20.22 39.28 -2.38
C PHE A 228 -20.05 37.93 -1.67
N ARG A 229 -21.06 37.07 -1.82
CA ARG A 229 -21.17 35.76 -1.15
C ARG A 229 -21.02 34.59 -2.11
N ASN A 230 -21.54 34.73 -3.33
CA ASN A 230 -21.38 33.74 -4.40
C ASN A 230 -21.17 34.41 -5.76
N LEU A 231 -20.58 33.66 -6.68
CA LEU A 231 -20.34 34.06 -8.07
C LEU A 231 -20.74 32.93 -9.04
N CYS A 232 -21.07 33.30 -10.28
CA CYS A 232 -21.22 32.37 -11.39
C CYS A 232 -20.70 33.01 -12.69
N VAL A 233 -20.36 32.18 -13.68
CA VAL A 233 -19.66 32.61 -14.89
C VAL A 233 -20.24 31.96 -16.15
N SER A 234 -20.20 32.66 -17.28
CA SER A 234 -20.39 32.08 -18.61
C SER A 234 -19.74 32.95 -19.69
N LYS A 235 -19.03 32.30 -20.62
CA LYS A 235 -18.25 32.89 -21.71
C LYS A 235 -17.28 33.99 -21.24
N ASN A 236 -17.74 35.24 -21.29
CA ASN A 236 -16.98 36.44 -20.93
C ASN A 236 -17.62 37.20 -19.75
N HIS A 237 -18.70 36.68 -19.15
CA HIS A 237 -19.48 37.34 -18.11
C HIS A 237 -19.26 36.70 -16.74
N ILE A 238 -19.17 37.53 -15.71
CA ILE A 238 -19.22 37.15 -14.29
C ILE A 238 -20.47 37.81 -13.69
N ALA A 239 -21.30 37.04 -12.97
CA ALA A 239 -22.31 37.59 -12.08
C ALA A 239 -21.93 37.27 -10.62
N ILE A 240 -21.91 38.29 -9.77
CA ILE A 240 -21.68 38.19 -8.32
C ILE A 240 -22.94 38.62 -7.55
N TRP A 241 -23.17 38.04 -6.38
CA TRP A 241 -24.30 38.44 -5.54
C TRP A 241 -24.05 38.33 -4.05
N ASN A 242 -24.81 39.11 -3.29
CA ASN A 242 -24.99 38.94 -1.85
C ASN A 242 -26.49 38.81 -1.53
N LYS A 243 -26.88 38.94 -0.26
CA LYS A 243 -28.28 38.81 0.18
C LYS A 243 -29.18 40.03 -0.16
N LYS A 244 -28.69 41.00 -0.93
CA LYS A 244 -29.39 42.28 -1.22
C LYS A 244 -29.33 42.71 -2.70
N GLN A 245 -28.24 42.41 -3.41
CA GLN A 245 -28.06 42.82 -4.81
C GLN A 245 -27.26 41.80 -5.62
N ILE A 246 -27.50 41.81 -6.93
CA ILE A 246 -26.72 41.12 -7.96
C ILE A 246 -25.98 42.19 -8.79
N ARG A 247 -24.72 41.94 -9.14
CA ARG A 247 -23.95 42.71 -10.14
C ARG A 247 -23.37 41.82 -11.22
N ILE A 248 -23.23 42.38 -12.41
CA ILE A 248 -22.86 41.66 -13.63
C ILE A 248 -21.75 42.43 -14.33
N TYR A 249 -20.62 41.76 -14.56
CA TYR A 249 -19.46 42.31 -15.24
C TYR A 249 -19.18 41.52 -16.53
N GLU A 250 -18.92 42.24 -17.62
CA GLU A 250 -18.30 41.70 -18.84
C GLU A 250 -16.78 41.88 -18.75
N LEU A 251 -16.06 40.80 -19.05
CA LEU A 251 -14.62 40.80 -19.26
C LEU A 251 -14.33 41.00 -20.74
N ILE A 252 -13.87 42.20 -21.11
CA ILE A 252 -13.35 42.44 -22.45
C ILE A 252 -11.86 42.09 -22.45
N CYS A 253 -11.49 41.07 -23.23
CA CYS A 253 -10.09 40.74 -23.48
C CYS A 253 -9.59 41.47 -24.74
N ASP A 254 -8.60 42.34 -24.58
CA ASP A 254 -7.97 43.09 -25.66
C ASP A 254 -6.52 42.62 -25.85
N ALA A 255 -6.29 41.83 -26.90
CA ALA A 255 -4.99 41.23 -27.20
C ALA A 255 -3.90 42.24 -27.60
N SER A 256 -4.24 43.52 -27.82
CA SER A 256 -3.28 44.57 -28.18
C SER A 256 -2.60 45.24 -26.97
N LYS A 257 -3.08 44.99 -25.75
CA LYS A 257 -2.66 45.69 -24.53
C LYS A 257 -1.68 44.92 -23.64
N SER A 258 -1.06 45.64 -22.71
CA SER A 258 -0.20 45.10 -21.65
C SER A 258 -0.95 44.10 -20.76
N ASP A 259 -0.31 43.06 -20.22
CA ASP A 259 -1.01 41.96 -19.53
C ASP A 259 -1.93 42.40 -18.36
N ASP A 260 -1.60 43.46 -17.63
CA ASP A 260 -2.45 44.02 -16.57
C ASP A 260 -3.68 44.79 -17.11
N GLU A 261 -3.63 45.31 -18.34
CA GLU A 261 -4.74 46.02 -19.04
C GLU A 261 -5.49 45.13 -20.04
N LYS A 262 -4.94 43.96 -20.34
CA LYS A 262 -5.40 42.98 -21.36
C LYS A 262 -6.78 42.42 -21.09
N VAL A 263 -7.24 42.47 -19.84
CA VAL A 263 -8.62 42.19 -19.44
C VAL A 263 -9.17 43.41 -18.70
N VAL A 264 -10.24 44.00 -19.25
CA VAL A 264 -10.98 45.13 -18.68
C VAL A 264 -12.34 44.65 -18.20
N ARG A 265 -12.71 44.98 -16.95
CA ARG A 265 -14.05 44.71 -16.41
C ARG A 265 -14.99 45.89 -16.67
N ASN A 266 -16.11 45.62 -17.35
CA ASN A 266 -17.19 46.58 -17.59
C ASN A 266 -18.46 46.13 -16.88
N GLU A 267 -19.05 46.96 -16.02
CA GLU A 267 -20.35 46.65 -15.42
C GLU A 267 -21.47 46.73 -16.47
N LYS A 268 -22.30 45.68 -16.56
CA LYS A 268 -23.46 45.59 -17.46
C LYS A 268 -24.79 45.81 -16.76
N GLY A 269 -24.83 45.66 -15.44
CA GLY A 269 -26.03 45.85 -14.65
C GLY A 269 -25.83 45.54 -13.16
N SER A 270 -26.58 46.25 -12.33
CA SER A 270 -26.69 46.09 -10.89
C SER A 270 -28.15 46.24 -10.50
N PHE A 271 -28.72 45.28 -9.76
CA PHE A 271 -30.11 45.38 -9.29
C PHE A 271 -30.33 44.69 -7.94
N SER A 272 -31.31 45.20 -7.19
CA SER A 272 -31.69 44.68 -5.87
C SER A 272 -32.45 43.36 -6.02
N CYS A 273 -31.94 42.30 -5.40
CA CYS A 273 -32.52 40.96 -5.38
C CYS A 273 -31.84 40.17 -4.24
N SER A 274 -32.55 39.22 -3.65
CA SER A 274 -32.11 38.38 -2.52
C SER A 274 -31.98 36.90 -2.89
N PRO A 275 -31.19 36.54 -3.93
CA PRO A 275 -31.19 35.20 -4.47
C PRO A 275 -30.53 34.18 -3.54
N SER A 276 -31.10 32.97 -3.55
CA SER A 276 -30.50 31.79 -2.94
C SER A 276 -29.39 31.20 -3.82
N ASN A 277 -29.66 31.08 -5.12
CA ASN A 277 -28.73 30.63 -6.16
C ASN A 277 -28.97 31.44 -7.46
N VAL A 278 -27.94 31.58 -8.29
CA VAL A 278 -28.01 32.26 -9.59
C VAL A 278 -27.18 31.48 -10.61
N ILE A 279 -27.78 31.19 -11.77
CA ILE A 279 -27.10 30.60 -12.91
C ILE A 279 -27.06 31.62 -14.05
N LEU A 280 -25.89 31.77 -14.67
CA LEU A 280 -25.66 32.63 -15.82
C LEU A 280 -25.47 31.77 -17.08
N TYR A 281 -26.21 32.10 -18.14
CA TYR A 281 -26.07 31.51 -19.46
C TYR A 281 -26.26 32.60 -20.53
N ASP A 282 -25.21 32.82 -21.33
CA ASP A 282 -25.16 33.85 -22.37
C ASP A 282 -25.50 35.28 -21.88
N GLN A 283 -26.73 35.77 -22.10
CA GLN A 283 -27.24 37.07 -21.62
C GLN A 283 -28.44 36.94 -20.64
N LEU A 284 -28.67 35.74 -20.08
CA LEU A 284 -29.77 35.46 -19.16
C LEU A 284 -29.27 35.03 -17.79
N LEU A 285 -29.94 35.54 -16.75
CA LEU A 285 -29.79 35.10 -15.37
C LEU A 285 -31.00 34.26 -14.95
N PHE A 286 -30.73 33.10 -14.38
CA PHE A 286 -31.73 32.21 -13.79
C PHE A 286 -31.61 32.34 -12.27
N VAL A 287 -32.48 33.15 -11.70
CA VAL A 287 -32.38 33.68 -10.34
C VAL A 287 -33.36 32.94 -9.42
N GLN A 288 -32.84 32.14 -8.48
CA GLN A 288 -33.68 31.39 -7.54
C GLN A 288 -34.04 32.24 -6.32
N GLU A 289 -35.29 32.69 -6.25
CA GLU A 289 -35.82 33.58 -5.21
C GLU A 289 -37.29 33.22 -4.91
N ASN A 290 -37.70 33.32 -3.63
CA ASN A 290 -39.09 33.11 -3.17
C ASN A 290 -39.75 31.83 -3.74
N GLY A 291 -39.05 30.70 -3.66
CA GLY A 291 -39.54 29.39 -4.09
C GLY A 291 -39.70 29.20 -5.60
N ARG A 292 -39.14 30.09 -6.44
CA ARG A 292 -39.26 30.09 -7.90
C ARG A 292 -37.91 30.41 -8.57
N VAL A 293 -37.83 30.22 -9.89
CA VAL A 293 -36.70 30.72 -10.70
C VAL A 293 -37.20 31.82 -11.63
N ASN A 294 -36.67 33.03 -11.49
CA ASN A 294 -36.95 34.15 -12.39
C ASN A 294 -35.87 34.23 -13.47
N VAL A 295 -36.29 34.27 -14.74
CA VAL A 295 -35.41 34.38 -15.91
C VAL A 295 -35.25 35.86 -16.24
N MET A 296 -34.20 36.48 -15.71
CA MET A 296 -33.95 37.92 -15.82
C MET A 296 -32.94 38.25 -16.92
N SER A 297 -33.09 39.43 -17.52
CA SER A 297 -32.01 40.07 -18.28
C SER A 297 -30.96 40.69 -17.35
N PHE A 298 -29.84 41.15 -17.90
CA PHE A 298 -28.83 41.89 -17.13
C PHE A 298 -29.35 43.22 -16.52
N GLN A 299 -30.48 43.74 -17.01
CA GLN A 299 -31.15 44.93 -16.48
C GLN A 299 -32.13 44.60 -15.33
N GLY A 300 -32.18 43.35 -14.86
CA GLY A 300 -33.12 42.89 -13.82
C GLY A 300 -34.56 42.68 -14.31
N THR A 301 -34.83 42.89 -15.60
CA THR A 301 -36.18 42.67 -16.17
C THR A 301 -36.46 41.19 -16.33
N SER A 302 -37.46 40.67 -15.59
CA SER A 302 -37.92 39.29 -15.70
C SER A 302 -38.65 39.05 -17.04
N ARG A 303 -38.27 37.99 -17.75
CA ARG A 303 -38.88 37.56 -19.03
C ARG A 303 -39.83 36.38 -18.85
N GLN A 304 -39.53 35.47 -17.92
CA GLN A 304 -40.27 34.24 -17.66
C GLN A 304 -40.00 33.80 -16.22
N THR A 305 -40.93 33.09 -15.59
CA THR A 305 -40.74 32.48 -14.25
C THR A 305 -40.99 30.98 -14.34
N ILE A 306 -40.04 30.18 -13.86
CA ILE A 306 -40.21 28.74 -13.64
C ILE A 306 -40.74 28.53 -12.23
N ALA A 307 -41.84 27.80 -12.10
CA ALA A 307 -42.42 27.40 -10.83
C ALA A 307 -42.93 25.96 -10.90
N PHE A 308 -42.99 25.32 -9.74
CA PHE A 308 -43.72 24.06 -9.54
C PHE A 308 -45.18 24.37 -9.16
N ALA A 309 -46.07 23.41 -9.38
CA ALA A 309 -47.44 23.48 -8.89
C ALA A 309 -47.49 23.25 -7.36
N GLN A 310 -48.55 23.71 -6.69
CA GLN A 310 -48.63 23.69 -5.22
C GLN A 310 -48.51 22.26 -4.62
N ASN A 311 -49.00 21.25 -5.34
CA ASN A 311 -48.81 19.84 -5.01
C ASN A 311 -47.33 19.39 -5.16
N GLU A 312 -46.65 19.82 -6.23
CA GLU A 312 -45.22 19.54 -6.51
C GLU A 312 -44.24 20.29 -5.59
N GLY A 313 -44.63 21.42 -4.97
CA GLY A 313 -43.85 22.16 -3.97
C GLY A 313 -43.23 23.47 -4.48
N GLU A 314 -42.14 23.91 -3.85
CA GLU A 314 -41.39 25.12 -4.22
C GLU A 314 -39.99 24.76 -4.76
N VAL A 315 -39.35 25.63 -5.53
CA VAL A 315 -37.99 25.41 -6.06
C VAL A 315 -36.95 25.44 -4.93
N ASN A 316 -36.28 24.30 -4.71
CA ASN A 316 -35.25 24.12 -3.70
C ASN A 316 -33.82 24.29 -4.25
N THR A 317 -33.54 23.83 -5.47
CA THR A 317 -32.20 23.92 -6.06
C THR A 317 -32.22 23.95 -7.60
N ILE A 318 -31.16 24.50 -8.19
CA ILE A 318 -30.95 24.62 -9.65
C ILE A 318 -29.50 24.29 -10.02
N ASN A 319 -29.31 23.70 -11.21
CA ASN A 319 -28.00 23.44 -11.82
C ASN A 319 -28.11 23.54 -13.35
N SER A 320 -27.02 23.82 -14.06
CA SER A 320 -26.99 23.81 -15.53
C SER A 320 -25.66 23.32 -16.08
N ASN A 321 -25.71 22.54 -17.16
CA ASN A 321 -24.54 22.19 -17.98
C ASN A 321 -24.90 22.32 -19.46
N GLY A 322 -23.92 22.66 -20.31
CA GLY A 322 -24.15 22.96 -21.72
C GLY A 322 -25.28 23.99 -21.89
N SER A 323 -26.29 23.62 -22.69
CA SER A 323 -27.51 24.38 -22.96
C SER A 323 -28.75 23.89 -22.17
N PHE A 324 -28.55 23.22 -21.02
CA PHE A 324 -29.61 22.59 -20.25
C PHE A 324 -29.63 23.06 -18.80
N LEU A 325 -30.82 23.33 -18.27
CA LEU A 325 -31.08 23.71 -16.88
C LEU A 325 -31.91 22.61 -16.22
N VAL A 326 -31.52 22.19 -15.01
CA VAL A 326 -32.34 21.31 -14.16
C VAL A 326 -32.78 22.07 -12.91
N VAL A 327 -34.04 21.88 -12.52
CA VAL A 327 -34.72 22.56 -11.41
C VAL A 327 -35.36 21.49 -10.51
N GLY A 328 -35.10 21.56 -9.21
CA GLY A 328 -35.62 20.61 -8.21
C GLY A 328 -36.56 21.26 -7.20
N SER A 329 -37.59 20.54 -6.76
CA SER A 329 -38.55 21.00 -5.76
C SER A 329 -38.23 20.53 -4.34
N THR A 330 -38.79 21.22 -3.35
CA THR A 330 -38.76 20.83 -1.93
C THR A 330 -39.41 19.47 -1.65
N LYS A 331 -40.34 19.01 -2.50
CA LYS A 331 -41.06 17.73 -2.36
C LYS A 331 -40.53 16.62 -3.28
N GLY A 332 -39.31 16.75 -3.82
CA GLY A 332 -38.68 15.70 -4.61
C GLY A 332 -39.02 15.67 -6.11
N TYR A 333 -39.67 16.70 -6.65
CA TYR A 333 -39.95 16.79 -8.08
C TYR A 333 -38.78 17.41 -8.85
N VAL A 334 -38.51 16.94 -10.08
CA VAL A 334 -37.41 17.46 -10.92
C VAL A 334 -37.90 17.72 -12.35
N LYS A 335 -37.49 18.85 -12.93
CA LYS A 335 -37.79 19.28 -14.30
C LYS A 335 -36.52 19.73 -15.02
N VAL A 336 -36.38 19.39 -16.30
CA VAL A 336 -35.28 19.82 -17.18
C VAL A 336 -35.81 20.77 -18.23
N PHE A 337 -35.05 21.81 -18.56
CA PHE A 337 -35.40 22.83 -19.55
C PHE A 337 -34.27 23.05 -20.56
N ASP A 338 -34.64 23.19 -21.82
CA ASP A 338 -33.77 23.69 -22.88
C ASP A 338 -33.62 25.22 -22.73
N ILE A 339 -32.40 25.68 -22.41
CA ILE A 339 -32.08 27.12 -22.26
C ILE A 339 -31.40 27.71 -23.50
N SER A 340 -31.24 26.95 -24.58
CA SER A 340 -30.76 27.49 -25.88
C SER A 340 -31.79 28.38 -26.58
N ARG A 341 -33.07 28.23 -26.23
CA ARG A 341 -34.20 28.87 -26.91
C ARG A 341 -34.60 30.19 -26.27
N ARG A 342 -35.25 31.06 -27.06
CA ARG A 342 -35.83 32.33 -26.60
C ARG A 342 -36.94 32.16 -25.55
N GLU A 343 -37.65 31.03 -25.61
CA GLU A 343 -38.68 30.62 -24.66
C GLU A 343 -38.31 29.26 -24.08
N LEU A 344 -38.40 29.09 -22.77
CA LEU A 344 -38.00 27.84 -22.12
C LEU A 344 -39.00 26.72 -22.41
N ARG A 345 -38.49 25.61 -22.95
CA ARG A 345 -39.25 24.37 -23.16
C ARG A 345 -38.80 23.31 -22.17
N GLN A 346 -39.74 22.70 -21.45
CA GLN A 346 -39.46 21.51 -20.64
C GLN A 346 -39.09 20.32 -21.54
N ILE A 347 -38.06 19.58 -21.16
CA ILE A 347 -37.63 18.32 -21.77
C ILE A 347 -38.12 17.17 -20.90
N GLY A 348 -38.66 16.12 -21.52
CA GLY A 348 -39.17 14.94 -20.82
C GLY A 348 -40.36 15.23 -19.90
N LYS A 349 -40.68 14.23 -19.07
CA LYS A 349 -41.71 14.34 -18.02
C LYS A 349 -41.15 15.05 -16.79
N THR A 350 -42.02 15.31 -15.80
CA THR A 350 -41.58 15.67 -14.46
C THR A 350 -41.25 14.39 -13.67
N LEU A 351 -40.01 14.23 -13.23
CA LEU A 351 -39.64 13.16 -12.29
C LEU A 351 -40.21 13.47 -10.90
N ASN A 352 -40.62 12.43 -10.16
CA ASN A 352 -40.81 12.47 -8.71
C ASN A 352 -39.90 11.43 -8.04
N ILE A 353 -38.80 11.85 -7.42
CA ILE A 353 -37.81 10.93 -6.83
C ILE A 353 -38.38 10.09 -5.67
N ASN A 354 -39.39 10.63 -4.97
CA ASN A 354 -40.02 9.98 -3.82
C ASN A 354 -40.83 8.74 -4.24
N ALA A 355 -41.28 8.67 -5.50
CA ALA A 355 -41.94 7.48 -6.04
C ALA A 355 -40.97 6.28 -6.19
N HIS A 356 -39.66 6.55 -6.27
CA HIS A 356 -38.62 5.53 -6.40
C HIS A 356 -37.88 5.23 -5.08
N THR A 357 -38.08 6.05 -4.03
CA THR A 357 -37.34 5.92 -2.75
C THR A 357 -38.21 6.27 -1.53
N PRO A 358 -38.64 5.28 -0.71
CA PRO A 358 -39.51 5.51 0.45
C PRO A 358 -38.74 6.01 1.70
N SER A 359 -38.00 7.12 1.59
CA SER A 359 -37.40 7.82 2.74
C SER A 359 -36.80 9.21 2.43
N VAL A 360 -37.07 9.81 1.27
CA VAL A 360 -36.45 11.08 0.85
C VAL A 360 -37.12 12.27 1.54
N ASP A 361 -36.33 13.02 2.32
CA ASP A 361 -36.76 14.21 3.05
C ASP A 361 -36.69 15.45 2.14
N SER A 362 -35.57 15.62 1.40
CA SER A 362 -35.41 16.67 0.39
C SER A 362 -34.30 16.35 -0.61
N ILE A 363 -34.33 17.03 -1.78
CA ILE A 363 -33.23 17.05 -2.74
C ILE A 363 -32.13 17.98 -2.24
N ARG A 364 -30.91 17.47 -2.05
CA ARG A 364 -29.73 18.24 -1.61
C ARG A 364 -29.00 18.88 -2.78
N GLU A 365 -28.80 18.13 -3.86
CA GLU A 365 -28.03 18.56 -5.03
C GLU A 365 -28.62 17.94 -6.30
N LEU A 366 -28.53 18.69 -7.41
CA LEU A 366 -28.85 18.24 -8.75
C LEU A 366 -27.69 18.61 -9.68
N ALA A 367 -27.44 17.78 -10.68
CA ALA A 367 -26.66 18.18 -11.85
C ALA A 367 -27.17 17.47 -13.11
N VAL A 368 -26.89 18.05 -14.28
CA VAL A 368 -27.33 17.56 -15.59
C VAL A 368 -26.11 17.37 -16.50
N ASN A 369 -26.14 16.36 -17.38
CA ASN A 369 -25.08 16.19 -18.38
C ASN A 369 -25.21 17.23 -19.52
N CYS A 370 -24.14 17.42 -20.30
CA CYS A 370 -24.07 18.48 -21.31
C CYS A 370 -25.09 18.33 -22.47
N THR A 371 -25.74 17.17 -22.60
CA THR A 371 -26.80 16.87 -23.59
C THR A 371 -28.21 16.88 -23.02
N GLY A 372 -28.40 17.09 -21.72
CA GLY A 372 -29.73 17.14 -21.09
C GLY A 372 -30.45 15.80 -20.96
N THR A 373 -29.80 14.68 -21.31
CA THR A 373 -30.40 13.34 -21.34
C THR A 373 -30.32 12.62 -19.99
N LYS A 374 -29.32 12.94 -19.15
CA LYS A 374 -29.14 12.33 -17.83
C LYS A 374 -29.10 13.40 -16.74
N VAL A 375 -29.78 13.14 -15.62
CA VAL A 375 -29.81 13.99 -14.42
C VAL A 375 -29.36 13.17 -13.21
N THR A 376 -28.36 13.68 -12.49
CA THR A 376 -27.94 13.16 -11.18
C THR A 376 -28.67 13.86 -10.04
N VAL A 377 -29.13 13.09 -9.06
CA VAL A 377 -29.85 13.58 -7.86
C VAL A 377 -29.19 13.05 -6.59
N LEU A 378 -28.89 13.94 -5.64
CA LEU A 378 -28.56 13.59 -4.25
C LEU A 378 -29.68 14.01 -3.31
N THR A 379 -29.97 13.15 -2.34
CA THR A 379 -31.09 13.32 -1.39
C THR A 379 -30.61 13.35 0.05
N SER A 380 -31.32 14.08 0.91
CA SER A 380 -31.24 13.91 2.36
C SER A 380 -32.18 12.80 2.81
N GLN A 381 -31.74 12.02 3.80
CA GLN A 381 -32.63 11.20 4.63
C GLN A 381 -33.25 12.09 5.71
N THR A 382 -34.29 11.58 6.38
CA THR A 382 -34.89 12.20 7.55
C THR A 382 -33.84 12.48 8.62
N ASN A 383 -34.01 13.59 9.36
CA ASN A 383 -33.02 14.18 10.28
C ASN A 383 -31.79 14.83 9.60
N LEU A 384 -31.94 15.34 8.36
CA LEU A 384 -30.90 16.08 7.63
C LEU A 384 -29.58 15.32 7.34
N ASN A 385 -29.58 13.99 7.51
CA ASN A 385 -28.41 13.17 7.25
C ASN A 385 -28.21 12.94 5.73
N PRO A 386 -26.98 13.07 5.22
CA PRO A 386 -26.71 12.81 3.81
C PRO A 386 -26.95 11.33 3.45
N SER A 387 -27.57 11.08 2.30
CA SER A 387 -27.65 9.73 1.74
C SER A 387 -26.28 9.27 1.21
N SER A 388 -26.00 7.97 1.30
CA SER A 388 -24.88 7.32 0.58
C SER A 388 -25.18 7.05 -0.91
N ARG A 389 -26.40 7.35 -1.36
CA ARG A 389 -26.91 7.03 -2.69
C ARG A 389 -26.85 8.20 -3.66
N LEU A 390 -26.37 7.91 -4.86
CA LEU A 390 -26.55 8.70 -6.07
C LEU A 390 -27.69 8.10 -6.89
N TYR A 391 -28.61 8.93 -7.35
CA TYR A 391 -29.61 8.52 -8.35
C TYR A 391 -29.31 9.15 -9.70
N VAL A 392 -29.49 8.40 -10.78
CA VAL A 392 -29.41 8.90 -12.15
C VAL A 392 -30.73 8.64 -12.86
N TRP A 393 -31.37 9.71 -13.30
CA TRP A 393 -32.58 9.67 -14.12
C TRP A 393 -32.25 9.92 -15.59
N ASP A 394 -32.81 9.10 -16.46
CA ASP A 394 -32.84 9.33 -17.91
C ASP A 394 -34.14 10.02 -18.31
N VAL A 395 -33.99 11.22 -18.89
CA VAL A 395 -35.08 12.13 -19.23
C VAL A 395 -35.89 11.64 -20.45
N GLU A 396 -35.31 10.77 -21.28
CA GLU A 396 -35.93 10.19 -22.48
C GLU A 396 -36.56 8.82 -22.19
N LYS A 397 -35.83 7.92 -21.50
CA LYS A 397 -36.31 6.58 -21.11
C LYS A 397 -37.27 6.61 -19.91
N ASP A 398 -37.26 7.68 -19.13
CA ASP A 398 -38.02 7.85 -17.88
C ASP A 398 -37.69 6.79 -16.81
N VAL A 399 -36.42 6.38 -16.75
CA VAL A 399 -35.88 5.35 -15.84
C VAL A 399 -34.93 6.00 -14.84
N VAL A 400 -35.09 5.67 -13.56
CA VAL A 400 -34.15 6.02 -12.47
C VAL A 400 -33.32 4.80 -12.09
N THR A 401 -32.00 4.94 -12.10
CA THR A 401 -31.05 4.00 -11.48
C THR A 401 -30.47 4.59 -10.19
N CYS A 402 -29.86 3.74 -9.38
CA CYS A 402 -29.22 4.11 -8.12
C CYS A 402 -27.85 3.42 -7.99
N PHE A 403 -26.88 4.13 -7.45
CA PHE A 403 -25.57 3.62 -7.04
C PHE A 403 -25.37 3.96 -5.56
N ASP A 404 -25.03 2.99 -4.71
CA ASP A 404 -24.91 3.15 -3.26
C ASP A 404 -23.45 3.02 -2.81
N PHE A 405 -22.82 4.17 -2.53
CA PHE A 405 -21.42 4.24 -2.12
C PHE A 405 -21.12 3.54 -0.79
N SER A 406 -22.15 3.12 -0.02
CA SER A 406 -21.98 2.36 1.21
C SER A 406 -21.77 0.85 0.98
N SER A 407 -22.41 0.26 -0.04
CA SER A 407 -22.33 -1.17 -0.34
C SER A 407 -21.41 -1.51 -1.51
N GLU A 408 -21.23 -0.59 -2.46
CA GLU A 408 -20.51 -0.89 -3.70
C GLU A 408 -18.99 -0.77 -3.57
N LYS A 409 -18.28 -1.72 -4.19
CA LYS A 409 -16.81 -1.72 -4.27
C LYS A 409 -16.36 -0.69 -5.30
N LEU A 410 -15.71 0.36 -4.84
CA LEU A 410 -14.99 1.30 -5.70
C LEU A 410 -13.63 0.72 -6.09
N PRO A 411 -13.21 0.80 -7.37
CA PRO A 411 -11.84 0.53 -7.81
C PRO A 411 -10.82 1.27 -6.94
N GLY A 412 -9.67 0.65 -6.71
CA GLY A 412 -8.64 1.20 -5.83
C GLY A 412 -8.98 1.19 -4.32
N THR A 413 -10.23 0.96 -3.88
CA THR A 413 -10.53 1.00 -2.41
C THR A 413 -10.12 -0.24 -1.62
N GLU A 414 -9.57 -1.26 -2.28
CA GLU A 414 -8.76 -2.31 -1.63
C GLU A 414 -7.28 -1.90 -1.44
N TYR A 415 -6.88 -0.71 -1.91
CA TYR A 415 -5.50 -0.20 -1.84
C TYR A 415 -5.37 0.94 -0.83
N GLY A 416 -4.80 0.64 0.35
CA GLY A 416 -3.82 1.46 1.08
C GLY A 416 -4.17 2.86 1.64
N TYR A 417 -5.15 3.58 1.10
CA TYR A 417 -5.44 4.99 1.47
C TYR A 417 -5.98 5.17 2.89
N ILE A 418 -6.55 4.10 3.46
CA ILE A 418 -6.73 3.91 4.91
C ILE A 418 -5.67 2.88 5.31
N ARG A 419 -4.90 3.14 6.39
CA ARG A 419 -3.77 2.28 6.85
C ARG A 419 -4.24 0.85 7.21
N GLN A 420 -4.37 -0.04 6.23
CA GLN A 420 -4.61 -1.48 6.43
C GLN A 420 -3.32 -2.19 6.86
N LYS A 421 -2.79 -1.87 8.05
CA LYS A 421 -1.76 -2.69 8.71
C LYS A 421 -2.32 -3.63 9.77
N ASP A 422 -3.46 -3.28 10.37
CA ASP A 422 -4.09 -4.08 11.43
C ASP A 422 -5.27 -4.88 10.88
N ALA A 423 -4.98 -5.96 10.14
CA ALA A 423 -5.95 -6.94 9.66
C ALA A 423 -6.48 -7.86 10.81
N THR A 424 -6.83 -7.25 11.95
CA THR A 424 -7.68 -7.88 12.97
C THR A 424 -9.15 -7.68 12.59
N LYS A 425 -10.09 -8.36 13.27
CA LYS A 425 -11.50 -8.44 12.84
C LYS A 425 -12.30 -7.12 12.91
N ASN A 426 -11.71 -6.02 13.39
CA ASN A 426 -12.40 -4.74 13.62
C ASN A 426 -11.78 -3.60 12.78
N THR A 427 -11.79 -3.70 11.46
CA THR A 427 -11.52 -2.54 10.59
C THR A 427 -12.70 -1.56 10.65
N PRO A 428 -12.49 -0.26 10.97
CA PRO A 428 -13.60 0.69 11.06
C PRO A 428 -14.22 0.93 9.68
N GLN A 429 -15.54 0.75 9.57
CA GLN A 429 -16.26 1.02 8.33
C GLN A 429 -16.50 2.53 8.19
N TYR A 430 -15.82 3.13 7.20
CA TYR A 430 -16.03 4.53 6.82
C TYR A 430 -17.28 4.62 5.95
N ARG A 431 -18.33 5.30 6.42
CA ARG A 431 -19.49 5.62 5.54
C ARG A 431 -19.07 6.68 4.52
N ARG A 432 -19.52 6.50 3.29
CA ARG A 432 -19.19 7.34 2.13
C ARG A 432 -20.41 8.19 1.75
N TYR A 433 -20.23 9.50 1.69
CA TYR A 433 -21.32 10.45 1.42
C TYR A 433 -20.97 11.42 0.26
N PRO A 434 -21.57 11.27 -0.94
CA PRO A 434 -21.40 12.23 -2.04
C PRO A 434 -21.96 13.62 -1.67
N SER A 435 -21.38 14.68 -2.25
CA SER A 435 -21.58 16.04 -1.73
C SER A 435 -21.39 17.22 -2.69
N ASN A 436 -20.84 16.98 -3.88
CA ASN A 436 -20.59 17.94 -4.95
C ASN A 436 -20.49 17.13 -6.24
N ILE A 437 -21.29 17.44 -7.26
CA ILE A 437 -21.31 16.75 -8.56
C ILE A 437 -20.95 17.71 -9.69
N GLN A 438 -19.95 17.33 -10.47
CA GLN A 438 -19.54 18.04 -11.67
C GLN A 438 -19.60 17.09 -12.87
N TRP A 439 -20.47 17.37 -13.85
CA TRP A 439 -20.45 16.73 -15.16
C TRP A 439 -19.43 17.43 -16.08
N ASP A 440 -18.83 16.70 -17.01
CA ASP A 440 -17.99 17.30 -18.04
C ASP A 440 -18.83 18.19 -18.98
N PRO A 441 -18.32 19.36 -19.44
CA PRO A 441 -19.04 20.26 -20.32
C PRO A 441 -19.08 19.80 -21.78
N GLU A 442 -18.25 18.83 -22.18
CA GLU A 442 -18.15 18.34 -23.56
C GLU A 442 -18.48 16.84 -23.69
N ASP A 443 -18.12 15.98 -22.71
CA ASP A 443 -18.47 14.55 -22.72
C ASP A 443 -19.69 14.22 -21.84
N SER A 444 -20.82 13.93 -22.47
CA SER A 444 -22.09 13.62 -21.80
C SER A 444 -22.12 12.34 -20.95
N ARG A 445 -21.04 11.56 -20.96
CA ARG A 445 -20.88 10.29 -20.21
C ARG A 445 -20.12 10.45 -18.90
N LEU A 446 -19.32 11.51 -18.74
CA LEU A 446 -18.35 11.63 -17.64
C LEU A 446 -18.80 12.61 -16.56
N MET A 447 -18.72 12.16 -15.30
CA MET A 447 -18.90 13.01 -14.12
C MET A 447 -17.82 12.75 -13.07
N ALA A 448 -17.60 13.72 -12.18
CA ALA A 448 -16.80 13.60 -10.97
C ALA A 448 -17.61 14.02 -9.74
N LEU A 449 -17.38 13.31 -8.64
CA LEU A 449 -18.02 13.54 -7.34
C LEU A 449 -16.97 13.74 -6.26
N GLU A 450 -17.20 14.69 -5.35
CA GLU A 450 -16.51 14.74 -4.06
C GLU A 450 -17.32 13.99 -3.00
N ILE A 451 -16.68 13.01 -2.35
CA ILE A 451 -17.29 12.08 -1.40
C ILE A 451 -16.58 12.22 -0.05
N TYR A 452 -17.31 12.65 0.98
CA TYR A 452 -16.78 12.68 2.35
C TYR A 452 -16.76 11.28 2.97
N LEU A 453 -15.68 10.97 3.68
CA LEU A 453 -15.55 9.78 4.51
C LEU A 453 -15.88 10.13 5.97
N HIS A 454 -16.76 9.34 6.59
CA HIS A 454 -17.13 9.49 7.99
C HIS A 454 -16.86 8.19 8.76
N GLN A 455 -16.00 8.26 9.77
CA GLN A 455 -15.74 7.12 10.66
C GLN A 455 -16.99 6.84 11.50
N GLN A 456 -17.42 5.58 11.52
CA GLN A 456 -18.12 5.09 12.69
C GLN A 456 -17.12 5.11 13.86
N LYS A 457 -17.43 5.87 14.93
CA LYS A 457 -17.02 5.41 16.25
C LYS A 457 -17.77 4.10 16.52
N LEU A 458 -17.08 3.13 17.12
CA LEU A 458 -17.73 1.92 17.61
C LEU A 458 -18.57 2.30 18.83
N ASP A 459 -19.89 2.35 18.64
CA ASP A 459 -20.86 2.51 19.72
C ASP A 459 -20.86 1.25 20.60
N LEU A 460 -19.95 1.23 21.58
CA LEU A 460 -19.80 0.20 22.62
C LEU A 460 -21.00 0.08 23.56
N SER A 461 -22.07 0.87 23.35
CA SER A 461 -23.37 0.74 24.02
C SER A 461 -24.19 -0.46 23.53
N ALA A 462 -23.90 -1.03 22.36
CA ALA A 462 -24.66 -2.12 21.75
C ALA A 462 -24.56 -3.50 22.46
N SER A 463 -23.97 -3.57 23.65
CA SER A 463 -23.87 -4.78 24.48
C SER A 463 -24.38 -4.61 25.92
N LEU A 464 -25.08 -3.50 26.22
CA LEU A 464 -25.75 -3.27 27.51
C LEU A 464 -27.26 -3.10 27.33
N SER A 465 -27.93 -4.18 26.91
CA SER A 465 -29.38 -4.31 27.02
C SER A 465 -29.77 -4.56 28.49
N GLY A 466 -29.92 -3.49 29.27
CA GLY A 466 -30.27 -3.54 30.69
C GLY A 466 -30.55 -2.16 31.29
N ASP A 467 -31.83 -1.81 31.30
CA ASP A 467 -32.51 -0.71 32.02
C ASP A 467 -31.99 0.74 31.86
N ASP A 468 -32.72 1.53 31.08
CA ASP A 468 -32.62 2.99 31.00
C ASP A 468 -32.85 3.68 32.36
N LYS A 469 -31.86 4.46 32.82
CA LYS A 469 -32.05 5.65 33.67
C LYS A 469 -31.05 6.77 33.33
N THR A 470 -31.23 7.38 32.17
CA THR A 470 -30.63 8.69 31.85
C THR A 470 -31.16 9.77 32.80
N TYR A 471 -30.26 10.42 33.53
CA TYR A 471 -30.56 11.62 34.29
C TYR A 471 -30.33 12.86 33.42
N ASP A 472 -31.38 13.35 32.76
CA ASP A 472 -31.40 14.70 32.22
C ASP A 472 -31.27 15.74 33.34
N ILE A 473 -30.31 16.64 33.23
CA ILE A 473 -30.27 17.87 34.02
C ILE A 473 -30.66 19.04 33.10
N LEU A 474 -31.97 19.20 32.96
CA LEU A 474 -32.57 20.34 32.27
C LEU A 474 -32.26 21.66 33.00
N LEU A 475 -31.76 22.64 32.26
CA LEU A 475 -31.66 24.02 32.72
C LEU A 475 -33.05 24.68 32.67
N THR A 476 -33.79 24.68 33.78
CA THR A 476 -35.06 25.41 33.91
C THR A 476 -34.92 26.62 34.83
N SER A 477 -35.17 27.81 34.27
CA SER A 477 -35.33 29.06 35.01
C SER A 477 -36.54 29.01 35.95
N ARG A 478 -36.41 29.51 37.18
CA ARG A 478 -37.55 29.70 38.10
C ARG A 478 -38.47 30.82 37.61
N GLY A 479 -39.68 30.45 37.21
CA GLY A 479 -40.87 31.32 37.25
C GLY A 479 -41.67 31.08 38.53
N VAL A 480 -42.58 32.00 38.87
CA VAL A 480 -43.45 31.94 40.06
C VAL A 480 -44.87 31.55 39.64
N GLY A 481 -45.57 30.72 40.43
CA GLY A 481 -46.99 30.40 40.22
C GLY A 481 -47.49 29.18 41.00
N ASP A 482 -48.47 29.44 41.86
CA ASP A 482 -49.18 28.56 42.81
C ASP A 482 -49.90 27.32 42.21
N GLY A 483 -50.31 26.34 43.05
CA GLY A 483 -51.28 25.29 42.66
C GLY A 483 -51.27 23.98 43.47
N ASP A 484 -52.28 23.78 44.33
CA ASP A 484 -52.49 22.67 45.30
C ASP A 484 -52.71 21.22 44.75
N SER A 485 -52.79 20.27 45.71
CA SER A 485 -53.37 18.88 45.65
C SER A 485 -52.49 17.80 44.99
N SER A 486 -52.01 16.77 45.73
CA SER A 486 -52.66 15.52 46.23
C SER A 486 -52.91 14.47 45.13
N MET A 487 -52.80 13.14 45.34
CA MET A 487 -52.72 12.28 46.53
C MET A 487 -52.12 10.88 46.16
N ALA A 488 -51.69 10.06 47.15
CA ALA A 488 -51.70 8.56 47.26
C ALA A 488 -51.58 7.62 46.00
N ASP A 489 -51.03 6.39 45.99
CA ASP A 489 -50.42 5.42 46.95
C ASP A 489 -49.93 4.17 46.12
N ASN A 490 -49.16 3.13 46.54
CA ASN A 490 -48.24 2.81 47.66
C ASN A 490 -47.46 1.48 47.34
N HIS A 491 -46.82 0.87 48.34
CA HIS A 491 -46.54 -0.57 48.56
C HIS A 491 -45.41 -1.36 47.83
N THR A 492 -44.21 -1.26 48.44
CA THR A 492 -43.46 -2.37 49.10
C THR A 492 -43.14 -3.70 48.38
N ILE A 493 -41.89 -3.83 47.93
CA ILE A 493 -40.82 -4.74 48.42
C ILE A 493 -41.21 -6.15 48.94
N THR A 494 -40.53 -7.19 48.43
CA THR A 494 -40.03 -8.32 49.26
C THR A 494 -38.79 -8.99 48.61
N THR A 495 -37.95 -9.67 49.39
CA THR A 495 -36.66 -10.28 48.97
C THR A 495 -36.47 -11.68 49.57
N ARG A 496 -35.61 -12.53 48.97
CA ARG A 496 -34.89 -13.69 49.58
C ARG A 496 -33.88 -14.29 48.55
N GLU A 497 -32.59 -14.50 48.90
CA GLU A 497 -31.93 -15.76 49.37
C GLU A 497 -31.79 -16.87 48.27
N SER A 498 -30.68 -17.65 48.12
CA SER A 498 -29.33 -17.68 48.73
C SER A 498 -28.39 -18.75 48.05
N ILE A 499 -27.11 -18.87 48.51
CA ILE A 499 -26.20 -20.08 48.42
C ILE A 499 -25.53 -20.41 47.04
N VAL A 500 -24.34 -21.07 46.91
CA VAL A 500 -22.95 -20.85 47.44
C VAL A 500 -21.96 -21.93 46.87
N ALA A 501 -20.65 -21.59 46.72
CA ALA A 501 -19.45 -22.47 46.47
C ALA A 501 -19.34 -23.15 45.07
N ASN A 502 -18.17 -23.50 44.50
CA ASN A 502 -16.87 -24.00 45.03
C ASN A 502 -15.59 -23.30 44.47
N GLN A 503 -14.39 -23.74 44.93
CA GLN A 503 -13.04 -23.22 44.61
C GLN A 503 -12.05 -24.33 44.14
N GLU A 504 -10.74 -24.01 44.10
CA GLU A 504 -9.53 -24.83 43.87
C GLU A 504 -9.16 -25.12 42.38
N ASP A 505 -7.92 -24.95 41.88
CA ASP A 505 -6.75 -24.15 42.34
C ASP A 505 -5.99 -23.62 41.06
N THR A 506 -4.66 -23.53 40.80
CA THR A 506 -3.37 -23.93 41.43
C THR A 506 -2.24 -22.94 41.07
N THR A 507 -1.21 -22.81 41.93
CA THR A 507 -0.15 -21.78 41.84
C THR A 507 1.17 -22.21 41.14
N LYS A 508 1.92 -21.24 40.57
CA LYS A 508 3.38 -21.32 40.28
C LYS A 508 4.08 -19.94 40.27
N THR A 509 5.40 -19.94 40.47
CA THR A 509 6.32 -18.78 40.58
C THR A 509 7.64 -19.09 39.78
N PHE A 510 8.72 -18.30 39.72
CA PHE A 510 9.19 -17.10 40.46
C PHE A 510 10.12 -16.21 39.60
N ASP A 511 10.33 -14.96 40.05
CA ASP A 511 11.48 -14.05 39.86
C ASP A 511 12.21 -13.83 38.51
N ASN A 512 12.03 -12.60 38.00
CA ASN A 512 13.09 -11.58 37.85
C ASN A 512 14.55 -11.99 37.54
N LYS A 513 15.05 -11.65 36.33
CA LYS A 513 16.08 -10.60 36.09
C LYS A 513 16.68 -10.63 34.67
N SER A 514 16.61 -9.51 33.94
CA SER A 514 17.77 -8.86 33.29
C SER A 514 17.36 -7.65 32.43
N ASN A 515 18.17 -6.59 32.43
CA ASN A 515 17.92 -5.35 31.68
C ASN A 515 18.25 -5.49 30.19
N ILE A 516 17.40 -4.97 29.29
CA ILE A 516 17.79 -4.52 27.94
C ILE A 516 17.16 -3.13 27.68
N SER A 517 17.94 -2.26 27.03
CA SER A 517 17.73 -0.81 26.83
C SER A 517 16.33 -0.37 26.36
N SER A 518 15.65 0.44 27.17
CA SER A 518 14.37 1.08 26.86
C SER A 518 14.52 2.35 26.00
N SER A 519 14.94 2.21 24.74
CA SER A 519 15.22 3.37 23.87
C SER A 519 14.95 3.13 22.38
N LEU A 520 13.72 2.74 21.99
CA LEU A 520 13.32 2.71 20.56
C LEU A 520 11.79 2.78 20.25
N ILE A 521 10.92 3.14 21.19
CA ILE A 521 9.45 3.24 20.95
C ILE A 521 8.88 4.61 21.40
N LYS A 522 9.11 5.66 20.58
CA LYS A 522 8.34 6.94 20.62
C LYS A 522 8.33 7.60 19.22
N LYS A 523 7.42 7.18 18.33
CA LYS A 523 6.98 7.91 17.12
C LYS A 523 5.48 7.61 16.85
N ASP A 524 4.85 8.44 16.03
CA ASP A 524 3.44 8.38 15.60
C ASP A 524 2.38 8.32 16.73
N ARG A 525 2.09 9.48 17.37
CA ARG A 525 0.82 9.73 18.09
C ARG A 525 0.14 11.09 17.80
N ASP A 526 0.71 11.93 16.93
CA ASP A 526 0.06 13.17 16.45
C ASP A 526 -0.86 12.89 15.25
N SER A 527 -2.02 12.26 15.48
CA SER A 527 -3.04 12.04 14.45
C SER A 527 -4.29 12.89 14.68
N VAL A 528 -4.23 14.16 14.26
CA VAL A 528 -5.45 14.96 14.06
C VAL A 528 -6.24 14.31 12.92
N GLU A 529 -7.43 13.78 13.21
CA GLU A 529 -8.32 13.17 12.22
C GLU A 529 -8.93 14.23 11.29
N ILE A 530 -8.15 14.65 10.29
CA ILE A 530 -8.64 15.47 9.18
C ILE A 530 -9.61 14.62 8.37
N ALA A 531 -10.89 15.01 8.37
CA ALA A 531 -11.94 14.32 7.62
C ALA A 531 -11.58 14.25 6.12
N ALA A 532 -11.20 13.06 5.67
CA ALA A 532 -10.79 12.82 4.30
C ALA A 532 -12.00 12.87 3.34
N SER A 533 -11.80 13.43 2.14
CA SER A 533 -12.70 13.20 1.01
C SER A 533 -11.98 12.52 -0.15
N LEU A 534 -12.71 11.65 -0.82
CA LEU A 534 -12.32 11.02 -2.08
C LEU A 534 -12.86 11.87 -3.23
N ILE A 535 -12.10 11.90 -4.32
CA ILE A 535 -12.59 12.27 -5.64
C ILE A 535 -12.82 10.97 -6.40
N VAL A 536 -14.03 10.81 -6.94
CA VAL A 536 -14.43 9.66 -7.75
C VAL A 536 -14.95 10.18 -9.07
N SER A 537 -14.33 9.80 -10.19
CA SER A 537 -14.96 9.97 -11.51
C SER A 537 -15.68 8.70 -11.92
N MET A 538 -16.79 8.87 -12.64
CA MET A 538 -17.68 7.79 -13.04
C MET A 538 -18.14 8.02 -14.49
N PHE A 539 -18.27 6.92 -15.22
CA PHE A 539 -18.97 6.88 -16.49
C PHE A 539 -20.45 6.51 -16.26
N CYS A 540 -21.35 7.26 -16.87
CA CYS A 540 -22.75 6.91 -17.04
C CYS A 540 -22.97 6.37 -18.45
N THR A 541 -23.63 5.22 -18.58
CA THR A 541 -23.86 4.55 -19.87
C THR A 541 -25.16 5.00 -20.54
N SER A 542 -25.34 4.58 -21.80
CA SER A 542 -26.62 4.65 -22.51
C SER A 542 -27.80 4.11 -21.70
N ASP A 543 -27.54 3.09 -20.86
CA ASP A 543 -28.54 2.30 -20.14
C ASP A 543 -28.52 2.56 -18.64
N ASN A 544 -28.07 3.75 -18.25
CA ASN A 544 -28.11 4.33 -16.89
C ASN A 544 -27.28 3.57 -15.85
N GLN A 545 -26.49 2.58 -16.27
CA GLN A 545 -25.51 1.96 -15.39
C GLN A 545 -24.37 2.94 -15.15
N ILE A 546 -23.90 2.99 -13.90
CA ILE A 546 -22.89 3.93 -13.45
C ILE A 546 -21.66 3.12 -13.04
N PHE A 547 -20.54 3.36 -13.71
CA PHE A 547 -19.30 2.64 -13.46
C PHE A 547 -18.21 3.61 -12.98
N PRO A 548 -17.60 3.40 -11.80
CA PRO A 548 -16.46 4.20 -11.35
C PRO A 548 -15.24 3.97 -12.26
N LYS A 549 -14.57 5.08 -12.62
CA LYS A 549 -13.44 5.14 -13.57
C LYS A 549 -12.10 5.30 -12.85
N ASP A 550 -12.02 6.28 -11.95
CA ASP A 550 -10.78 6.73 -11.29
C ASP A 550 -11.14 7.26 -9.88
N VAL A 551 -10.31 6.94 -8.88
CA VAL A 551 -10.61 7.11 -7.45
C VAL A 551 -9.32 7.48 -6.71
N PHE A 552 -9.29 8.67 -6.10
CA PHE A 552 -8.13 9.12 -5.31
C PHE A 552 -8.53 9.95 -4.09
N LEU A 553 -7.71 9.94 -3.04
CA LEU A 553 -7.84 10.88 -1.93
C LEU A 553 -7.57 12.31 -2.41
N ARG A 554 -8.45 13.25 -2.06
CA ARG A 554 -8.17 14.68 -2.24
C ARG A 554 -6.99 15.07 -1.35
N ASN A 555 -5.93 15.62 -1.98
CA ASN A 555 -4.79 16.16 -1.26
C ASN A 555 -5.23 17.30 -0.31
N VAL A 556 -4.64 17.37 0.89
CA VAL A 556 -4.89 18.41 1.90
C VAL A 556 -4.69 19.83 1.34
N SER A 557 -3.84 20.00 0.31
CA SER A 557 -3.64 21.28 -0.38
C SER A 557 -4.84 21.72 -1.24
N TYR A 558 -5.73 20.82 -1.66
CA TYR A 558 -6.91 21.17 -2.45
C TYR A 558 -8.11 21.51 -1.54
N ARG A 559 -8.73 22.68 -1.72
CA ARG A 559 -9.90 23.13 -0.94
C ARG A 559 -11.20 22.50 -1.40
N GLN A 560 -11.44 22.41 -2.71
CA GLN A 560 -12.71 21.95 -3.31
C GLN A 560 -12.51 21.62 -4.80
N LEU A 561 -13.20 20.60 -5.32
CA LEU A 561 -13.38 20.36 -6.76
C LEU A 561 -14.33 21.39 -7.36
N ILE A 562 -13.91 22.17 -8.37
CA ILE A 562 -14.77 23.19 -9.02
C ILE A 562 -15.31 22.77 -10.39
N ALA A 563 -14.60 21.89 -11.10
CA ALA A 563 -15.05 21.36 -12.38
C ALA A 563 -14.21 20.15 -12.81
N ILE A 564 -14.76 19.42 -13.78
CA ILE A 564 -14.05 18.50 -14.64
C ILE A 564 -14.15 19.05 -16.08
N LYS A 565 -13.01 19.17 -16.78
CA LYS A 565 -12.96 19.22 -18.25
C LYS A 565 -11.77 18.36 -18.66
N ILE A 566 -12.03 17.26 -19.37
CA ILE A 566 -11.00 16.33 -19.86
C ILE A 566 -9.85 17.12 -20.54
N PRO A 567 -8.57 16.85 -20.20
CA PRO A 567 -8.05 15.78 -19.34
C PRO A 567 -7.82 16.16 -17.86
N PHE A 568 -8.45 17.21 -17.34
CA PHE A 568 -8.15 17.79 -16.02
C PHE A 568 -9.34 17.80 -15.04
N TYR A 569 -9.03 17.53 -13.77
CA TYR A 569 -9.85 17.89 -12.61
C TYR A 569 -9.37 19.24 -12.05
N PHE A 570 -10.24 20.24 -11.98
CA PHE A 570 -9.89 21.59 -11.50
C PHE A 570 -10.21 21.75 -10.01
N PHE A 571 -9.20 22.16 -9.23
CA PHE A 571 -9.32 22.38 -7.79
C PHE A 571 -8.96 23.82 -7.41
N VAL A 572 -9.73 24.40 -6.48
CA VAL A 572 -9.25 25.53 -5.68
C VAL A 572 -8.16 25.02 -4.75
N THR A 573 -7.03 25.71 -4.71
CA THR A 573 -5.90 25.38 -3.83
C THR A 573 -6.01 26.19 -2.54
N ARG A 574 -5.54 25.64 -1.41
CA ARG A 574 -5.45 26.34 -0.13
C ARG A 574 -4.14 27.12 -0.08
N ASP A 575 -4.15 28.31 0.51
CA ASP A 575 -2.94 29.07 0.85
C ASP A 575 -2.12 28.37 1.94
N THR A 576 -1.40 27.32 1.56
CA THR A 576 -0.21 26.90 2.30
C THR A 576 0.86 27.96 2.05
N HIS A 577 0.93 28.98 2.90
CA HIS A 577 2.06 29.92 2.89
C HIS A 577 3.37 29.16 3.09
N SER A 578 4.06 28.90 1.99
CA SER A 578 5.39 28.32 1.92
C SER A 578 6.35 29.29 1.25
N ASP A 579 7.12 30.03 2.05
CA ASP A 579 8.27 30.81 1.59
C ASP A 579 9.41 29.94 0.99
N LEU A 580 9.18 28.64 0.84
CA LEU A 580 10.06 27.67 0.18
C LEU A 580 10.26 28.02 -1.32
N ASP A 581 9.18 28.36 -2.04
CA ASP A 581 9.25 28.68 -3.47
C ASP A 581 9.92 30.05 -3.73
N ARG A 582 9.86 30.95 -2.74
CA ARG A 582 10.56 32.26 -2.79
C ARG A 582 12.08 32.13 -2.70
N HIS A 583 12.60 31.02 -2.19
CA HIS A 583 14.05 30.78 -2.11
C HIS A 583 14.65 30.20 -3.39
N ILE A 584 13.92 29.36 -4.13
CA ILE A 584 14.39 28.80 -5.42
C ILE A 584 14.61 29.91 -6.46
N ILE A 585 13.85 31.01 -6.38
CA ILE A 585 13.89 32.14 -7.33
C ILE A 585 14.99 33.17 -6.99
N LYS A 586 15.79 32.97 -5.93
CA LYS A 586 16.81 33.93 -5.47
C LYS A 586 18.27 33.46 -5.52
N SER A 587 18.56 32.26 -6.02
CA SER A 587 19.94 31.73 -6.07
C SER A 587 20.35 31.27 -7.47
N HIS A 588 20.81 32.21 -8.32
CA HIS A 588 21.94 32.04 -9.24
C HIS A 588 22.27 33.36 -9.96
N PRO A 589 23.25 34.17 -9.47
CA PRO A 589 23.87 35.21 -10.29
C PRO A 589 24.79 34.58 -11.36
N THR A 590 25.07 35.33 -12.42
CA THR A 590 25.83 34.86 -13.59
C THR A 590 27.33 34.78 -13.36
N LEU A 591 27.99 33.90 -14.12
CA LEU A 591 29.45 33.74 -14.24
C LEU A 591 29.83 33.75 -15.74
N PRO A 592 31.07 34.13 -16.11
CA PRO A 592 31.20 35.44 -16.76
C PRO A 592 31.85 35.42 -18.16
N THR A 593 31.61 36.49 -18.93
CA THR A 593 32.29 36.76 -20.21
C THR A 593 32.90 38.17 -20.26
N SER A 594 34.13 38.27 -19.74
CA SER A 594 35.25 39.09 -20.24
C SER A 594 35.07 40.59 -20.58
N LYS A 595 35.88 41.42 -19.88
CA LYS A 595 36.57 42.68 -20.28
C LYS A 595 36.11 44.03 -19.67
N THR A 596 37.13 44.68 -19.08
CA THR A 596 37.44 46.12 -19.06
C THR A 596 36.50 47.12 -18.36
N ASP A 597 36.89 47.41 -17.11
CA ASP A 597 37.27 48.74 -16.60
C ASP A 597 36.21 49.80 -16.20
N SER A 598 36.68 50.67 -15.29
CA SER A 598 36.09 51.88 -14.71
C SER A 598 34.94 51.77 -13.69
N SER A 599 35.10 52.65 -12.70
CA SER A 599 34.28 53.05 -11.55
C SER A 599 32.83 53.46 -11.91
N ASP A 600 31.86 53.57 -10.99
CA ASP A 600 31.92 54.36 -9.74
C ASP A 600 30.87 54.00 -8.67
N THR A 601 31.07 54.61 -7.48
CA THR A 601 30.13 54.91 -6.36
C THR A 601 28.89 54.03 -6.09
N ILE A 602 28.79 53.60 -4.82
CA ILE A 602 27.51 53.18 -4.18
C ILE A 602 26.64 54.41 -3.91
N ASP A 603 25.34 54.30 -4.18
CA ASP A 603 24.32 55.18 -3.57
C ASP A 603 23.04 54.37 -3.29
N GLU A 604 22.35 54.67 -2.18
CA GLU A 604 21.16 53.93 -1.73
C GLU A 604 19.84 54.61 -2.17
N ASN A 605 18.72 53.87 -2.07
CA ASN A 605 17.30 54.30 -2.17
C ASN A 605 16.57 54.14 -3.52
N VAL A 606 16.05 52.93 -3.81
CA VAL A 606 14.76 52.79 -4.53
C VAL A 606 13.87 51.71 -3.87
N SER A 607 12.61 52.06 -3.68
CA SER A 607 11.52 51.23 -3.13
C SER A 607 11.37 49.85 -3.82
N MET A 608 11.26 48.78 -3.01
CA MET A 608 10.88 47.45 -3.50
C MET A 608 9.39 47.39 -3.89
N LYS A 609 9.10 47.54 -5.18
CA LYS A 609 7.82 47.09 -5.76
C LYS A 609 7.79 45.57 -5.91
N ASN A 610 6.68 44.93 -5.56
CA ASN A 610 6.48 43.49 -5.74
C ASN A 610 6.52 43.11 -7.23
N SER A 611 7.53 42.37 -7.67
CA SER A 611 7.59 41.78 -9.00
C SER A 611 6.70 40.53 -9.08
N ARG A 612 5.52 40.66 -9.72
CA ARG A 612 4.68 39.52 -10.09
C ARG A 612 5.44 38.61 -11.06
N ILE A 613 5.71 37.37 -10.66
CA ILE A 613 6.30 36.33 -11.52
C ILE A 613 5.24 35.91 -12.54
N ARG A 614 5.57 36.02 -13.83
CA ARG A 614 4.66 35.65 -14.93
C ARG A 614 4.63 34.13 -15.11
N ILE A 615 3.45 33.52 -14.94
CA ILE A 615 3.16 32.15 -15.39
C ILE A 615 2.24 32.25 -16.60
N GLN A 616 2.71 31.80 -17.76
CA GLN A 616 1.92 31.80 -18.99
C GLN A 616 1.06 30.52 -19.02
N LEU A 617 -0.27 30.66 -18.90
CA LEU A 617 -1.17 29.50 -18.94
C LEU A 617 -1.07 28.78 -20.31
N PRO A 618 -1.09 27.44 -20.34
CA PRO A 618 -1.37 26.73 -21.59
C PRO A 618 -2.81 27.00 -22.03
N LYS A 619 -3.03 27.24 -23.32
CA LYS A 619 -4.39 27.34 -23.88
C LYS A 619 -5.08 25.97 -23.80
N LEU A 620 -6.38 25.97 -23.50
CA LEU A 620 -7.16 24.73 -23.37
C LEU A 620 -7.65 24.16 -24.70
N ASP A 621 -7.88 25.01 -25.71
CA ASP A 621 -8.42 24.58 -27.01
C ASP A 621 -7.34 24.39 -28.09
N THR A 622 -6.20 25.09 -27.99
CA THR A 622 -5.07 24.92 -28.91
C THR A 622 -3.76 24.70 -28.12
N LEU A 623 -3.37 23.43 -27.98
CA LEU A 623 -2.02 23.04 -27.54
C LEU A 623 -1.01 23.29 -28.68
N ASP A 624 -0.88 24.57 -29.04
CA ASP A 624 -0.07 25.06 -30.16
C ASP A 624 1.40 24.68 -29.98
N SER A 625 2.07 24.33 -31.09
CA SER A 625 3.39 23.70 -31.14
C SER A 625 4.57 24.63 -30.85
N SER A 626 4.40 25.63 -29.98
CA SER A 626 5.43 26.63 -29.65
C SER A 626 5.26 27.16 -28.21
N GLY A 627 6.07 26.65 -27.27
CA GLY A 627 6.06 27.08 -25.87
C GLY A 627 7.03 26.27 -25.03
N LEU A 628 8.25 26.79 -24.84
CA LEU A 628 9.33 26.15 -24.09
C LEU A 628 8.92 25.86 -22.63
N ILE A 629 8.69 24.59 -22.29
CA ILE A 629 9.15 24.10 -20.99
C ILE A 629 10.67 24.00 -21.11
N SER A 630 11.41 24.75 -20.31
CA SER A 630 12.87 24.74 -20.33
C SER A 630 13.39 23.40 -19.81
N GLN A 631 13.71 22.48 -20.72
CA GLN A 631 14.43 21.25 -20.39
C GLN A 631 15.83 21.61 -19.89
N THR A 632 16.02 21.60 -18.57
CA THR A 632 17.35 21.60 -17.95
C THR A 632 18.00 20.23 -18.13
N HIS A 633 18.40 19.92 -19.36
CA HIS A 633 19.21 18.75 -19.69
C HIS A 633 20.64 18.92 -19.16
N SER A 634 20.83 18.70 -17.85
CA SER A 634 22.15 18.35 -17.32
C SER A 634 22.45 16.90 -17.70
N HIS A 635 23.11 16.72 -18.85
CA HIS A 635 23.60 15.43 -19.28
C HIS A 635 24.85 15.10 -18.46
N ASP A 636 24.72 14.26 -17.43
CA ASP A 636 25.89 13.74 -16.71
C ASP A 636 25.72 12.27 -16.29
N GLN A 637 26.83 11.57 -16.06
CA GLN A 637 26.86 10.11 -16.02
C GLN A 637 26.91 9.51 -14.62
N ARG A 638 26.15 8.42 -14.43
CA ARG A 638 26.40 7.32 -13.47
C ARG A 638 26.78 7.74 -12.03
N SER A 639 25.77 7.88 -11.18
CA SER A 639 25.92 7.60 -9.74
C SER A 639 24.71 6.81 -9.22
N ASN A 640 24.95 5.83 -8.34
CA ASN A 640 23.88 5.11 -7.66
C ASN A 640 23.44 5.93 -6.44
N GLY A 641 22.18 6.35 -6.40
CA GLY A 641 21.60 7.08 -5.28
C GLY A 641 20.08 6.94 -5.27
N PHE A 642 19.50 6.80 -4.08
CA PHE A 642 18.05 6.71 -3.92
C PHE A 642 17.38 8.05 -4.28
N LEU A 643 16.48 8.03 -5.27
CA LEU A 643 15.47 9.05 -5.47
C LEU A 643 14.12 8.44 -5.10
N SER A 644 13.35 9.13 -4.27
CA SER A 644 12.00 8.72 -3.85
C SER A 644 10.98 9.00 -4.93
N ASP A 645 9.95 8.15 -5.05
CA ASP A 645 8.83 8.26 -6.00
C ASP A 645 7.92 9.48 -5.72
N SER A 646 8.44 10.69 -5.96
CA SER A 646 7.74 11.97 -5.85
C SER A 646 7.98 12.78 -7.11
N GLU A 647 6.89 13.28 -7.71
CA GLU A 647 6.90 14.35 -8.74
C GLU A 647 7.48 14.00 -10.13
N LEU A 648 7.01 12.88 -10.72
CA LEU A 648 6.63 12.91 -12.13
C LEU A 648 5.27 13.63 -12.23
N SER A 649 5.17 14.65 -13.08
CA SER A 649 4.16 15.73 -12.94
C SER A 649 2.70 15.29 -13.13
N GLU A 650 1.99 14.98 -12.03
CA GLU A 650 0.55 14.69 -12.04
C GLU A 650 -0.35 15.94 -12.12
N SER A 651 0.13 17.12 -11.70
CA SER A 651 -0.71 18.32 -11.54
C SER A 651 -0.07 19.58 -12.12
N ILE A 652 -0.85 20.34 -12.88
CA ILE A 652 -0.48 21.65 -13.41
C ILE A 652 -1.00 22.73 -12.45
N VAL A 653 -0.09 23.43 -11.78
CA VAL A 653 -0.42 24.62 -10.98
C VAL A 653 -0.60 25.79 -11.94
N TYR A 654 -1.82 26.32 -12.04
CA TYR A 654 -2.15 27.47 -12.89
C TYR A 654 -1.96 28.80 -12.15
N SER A 655 -2.20 28.79 -10.83
CA SER A 655 -1.78 29.83 -9.88
C SER A 655 -1.76 29.24 -8.46
N SER A 656 -1.34 30.04 -7.47
CA SER A 656 -1.40 29.69 -6.04
C SER A 656 -2.81 29.26 -5.57
N TYR A 657 -3.87 29.68 -6.27
CA TYR A 657 -5.25 29.44 -5.90
C TYR A 657 -5.97 28.41 -6.80
N LEU A 658 -5.35 27.98 -7.89
CA LEU A 658 -6.00 27.15 -8.92
C LEU A 658 -5.03 26.11 -9.51
N THR A 659 -5.37 24.83 -9.34
CA THR A 659 -4.56 23.69 -9.82
C THR A 659 -5.43 22.72 -10.62
N GLY A 660 -4.95 22.29 -11.79
CA GLY A 660 -5.52 21.18 -12.54
C GLY A 660 -4.76 19.88 -12.26
N LYS A 661 -5.40 18.86 -11.68
CA LYS A 661 -4.83 17.50 -11.66
C LYS A 661 -5.13 16.81 -12.98
N THR A 662 -4.12 16.26 -13.63
CA THR A 662 -4.27 15.42 -14.83
C THR A 662 -4.93 14.09 -14.47
N MET A 663 -5.91 13.66 -15.26
CA MET A 663 -6.52 12.33 -15.15
C MET A 663 -5.50 11.22 -15.41
N ALA A 664 -5.62 10.07 -14.73
CA ALA A 664 -4.64 8.97 -14.80
C ALA A 664 -4.28 8.54 -16.24
N ASP A 665 -5.28 8.40 -17.12
CA ASP A 665 -5.12 8.00 -18.53
C ASP A 665 -4.22 8.96 -19.35
N PHE A 666 -3.97 10.18 -18.86
CA PHE A 666 -3.35 11.30 -19.57
C PHE A 666 -2.01 11.79 -18.99
N ILE A 667 -1.53 11.18 -17.90
CA ILE A 667 -0.27 11.58 -17.23
C ILE A 667 0.91 11.52 -18.23
N GLY A 668 1.72 12.57 -18.33
CA GLY A 668 2.85 12.60 -19.27
C GLY A 668 2.47 12.64 -20.77
N VAL A 669 1.19 12.85 -21.11
CA VAL A 669 0.73 12.93 -22.50
C VAL A 669 0.54 14.38 -22.95
N ASN A 670 1.65 15.11 -23.06
CA ASN A 670 1.64 16.51 -23.49
C ASN A 670 1.28 16.66 -24.98
N GLY A 671 0.54 17.72 -25.31
CA GLY A 671 0.15 18.08 -26.68
C GLY A 671 -0.72 17.03 -27.36
N LEU A 672 -2.00 16.94 -26.97
CA LEU A 672 -2.98 16.07 -27.63
C LEU A 672 -3.95 16.86 -28.50
N GLU A 673 -4.14 16.39 -29.73
CA GLU A 673 -5.28 16.73 -30.56
C GLU A 673 -6.58 16.22 -29.91
N LYS A 674 -7.70 16.94 -30.08
CA LYS A 674 -9.01 16.53 -29.56
C LYS A 674 -9.38 15.09 -29.98
N ASN A 675 -9.03 14.68 -31.19
CA ASN A 675 -9.22 13.32 -31.72
C ASN A 675 -8.52 12.24 -30.87
N ILE A 676 -7.34 12.53 -30.31
CA ILE A 676 -6.60 11.58 -29.47
C ILE A 676 -7.17 11.57 -28.06
N ILE A 677 -7.61 12.73 -27.54
CA ILE A 677 -8.33 12.81 -26.26
C ILE A 677 -9.59 11.96 -26.32
N GLU A 678 -10.39 12.13 -27.37
CA GLU A 678 -11.60 11.35 -27.60
C GLU A 678 -11.29 9.84 -27.76
N ALA A 679 -10.20 9.48 -28.46
CA ALA A 679 -9.77 8.08 -28.59
C ALA A 679 -9.38 7.45 -27.24
N ILE A 680 -8.70 8.19 -26.35
CA ILE A 680 -8.37 7.72 -24.99
C ILE A 680 -9.63 7.55 -24.15
N MET A 681 -10.55 8.53 -24.18
CA MET A 681 -11.82 8.47 -23.44
C MET A 681 -12.74 7.36 -23.95
N ASN A 682 -12.85 7.18 -25.26
CA ASN A 682 -13.60 6.08 -25.87
C ASN A 682 -12.97 4.72 -25.54
N PHE A 683 -11.64 4.63 -25.45
CA PHE A 683 -10.98 3.43 -24.95
C PHE A 683 -11.32 3.16 -23.48
N SER A 684 -11.15 4.13 -22.56
CA SER A 684 -11.37 3.87 -21.13
C SER A 684 -12.84 3.63 -20.79
N TYR A 685 -13.78 4.28 -21.51
CA TYR A 685 -15.21 3.96 -21.45
C TYR A 685 -15.49 2.50 -21.88
N ASN A 686 -14.98 2.06 -23.02
CA ASN A 686 -15.21 0.70 -23.53
C ASN A 686 -14.48 -0.37 -22.68
N LEU A 687 -13.30 -0.07 -22.12
CA LEU A 687 -12.60 -0.95 -21.18
C LEU A 687 -13.43 -1.21 -19.92
N VAL A 688 -14.07 -0.17 -19.38
CA VAL A 688 -14.95 -0.22 -18.20
C VAL A 688 -16.24 -0.98 -18.49
N LEU A 689 -16.83 -0.82 -19.69
CA LEU A 689 -17.92 -1.67 -20.18
C LEU A 689 -17.50 -3.14 -20.43
N GLY A 690 -16.20 -3.38 -20.61
CA GLY A 690 -15.64 -4.68 -20.94
C GLY A 690 -15.58 -5.02 -22.44
N ASP A 691 -16.16 -4.20 -23.32
CA ASP A 691 -16.11 -4.36 -24.78
C ASP A 691 -14.70 -4.07 -25.32
N LEU A 692 -13.94 -5.14 -25.50
CA LEU A 692 -12.58 -5.07 -26.04
C LEU A 692 -12.54 -4.66 -27.52
N ASP A 693 -13.54 -4.98 -28.33
CA ASP A 693 -13.50 -4.71 -29.77
C ASP A 693 -13.81 -3.23 -30.08
N ALA A 694 -14.74 -2.61 -29.35
CA ALA A 694 -14.93 -1.17 -29.39
C ALA A 694 -13.73 -0.42 -28.79
N ALA A 695 -13.13 -0.95 -27.72
CA ALA A 695 -11.90 -0.42 -27.14
C ALA A 695 -10.73 -0.46 -28.17
N PHE A 696 -10.49 -1.59 -28.84
CA PHE A 696 -9.43 -1.72 -29.85
C PHE A 696 -9.67 -0.85 -31.10
N LYS A 697 -10.92 -0.58 -31.48
CA LYS A 697 -11.23 0.37 -32.57
C LYS A 697 -10.78 1.79 -32.20
N ALA A 698 -10.99 2.23 -30.97
CA ALA A 698 -10.57 3.55 -30.49
C ALA A 698 -9.03 3.72 -30.48
N ILE A 699 -8.27 2.76 -29.92
CA ILE A 699 -6.81 2.93 -29.77
C ILE A 699 -6.05 2.93 -31.11
N LYS A 700 -6.62 2.42 -32.22
CA LYS A 700 -5.91 2.31 -33.52
C LYS A 700 -5.30 3.61 -34.04
N ILE A 701 -5.80 4.76 -33.59
CA ILE A 701 -5.31 6.11 -33.94
C ILE A 701 -4.01 6.47 -33.15
N ILE A 702 -3.79 5.87 -31.98
CA ILE A 702 -2.76 6.28 -31.01
C ILE A 702 -1.37 5.73 -31.37
N LYS A 703 -0.44 6.64 -31.65
CA LYS A 703 0.96 6.32 -32.03
C LYS A 703 2.03 6.66 -30.98
N LYS A 704 1.72 7.51 -29.98
CA LYS A 704 2.69 7.95 -28.94
C LYS A 704 2.95 6.82 -27.94
N GLU A 705 4.22 6.51 -27.67
CA GLU A 705 4.65 5.41 -26.81
C GLU A 705 4.26 5.59 -25.33
N SER A 706 4.38 6.80 -24.77
CA SER A 706 3.99 7.08 -23.38
C SER A 706 2.51 6.80 -23.08
N VAL A 707 1.62 6.98 -24.07
CA VAL A 707 0.20 6.63 -23.92
C VAL A 707 0.04 5.12 -23.74
N TRP A 708 0.82 4.31 -24.47
CA TRP A 708 0.80 2.85 -24.34
C TRP A 708 1.39 2.37 -23.01
N GLU A 709 2.35 3.08 -22.43
CA GLU A 709 2.85 2.83 -21.08
C GLU A 709 1.75 3.04 -20.03
N ASN A 710 1.08 4.20 -20.05
CA ASN A 710 -0.04 4.47 -19.15
C ASN A 710 -1.18 3.46 -19.35
N LEU A 711 -1.49 3.10 -20.59
CA LEU A 711 -2.47 2.06 -20.90
C LEU A 711 -2.10 0.73 -20.25
N ALA A 712 -0.82 0.35 -20.29
CA ALA A 712 -0.30 -0.86 -19.66
C ALA A 712 -0.39 -0.78 -18.12
N ARG A 713 -0.09 0.38 -17.52
CA ARG A 713 -0.26 0.64 -16.07
C ARG A 713 -1.73 0.52 -15.65
N MET A 714 -2.66 1.10 -16.42
CA MET A 714 -4.10 0.96 -16.18
C MET A 714 -4.60 -0.48 -16.37
N CYS A 715 -3.98 -1.25 -17.28
CA CYS A 715 -4.27 -2.69 -17.41
C CYS A 715 -3.80 -3.52 -16.21
N VAL A 716 -2.74 -3.08 -15.49
CA VAL A 716 -2.35 -3.66 -14.18
C VAL A 716 -3.45 -3.41 -13.15
N LEU A 717 -3.78 -2.13 -12.92
CA LEU A 717 -4.74 -1.73 -11.88
C LEU A 717 -6.14 -2.35 -12.09
N ASN A 718 -6.60 -2.42 -13.34
CA ASN A 718 -7.90 -2.98 -13.72
C ASN A 718 -7.87 -4.50 -13.99
N ARG A 719 -6.73 -5.19 -13.77
CA ARG A 719 -6.54 -6.64 -13.98
C ARG A 719 -6.97 -7.17 -15.37
N ARG A 720 -6.67 -6.43 -16.45
CA ARG A 720 -6.98 -6.86 -17.83
C ARG A 720 -5.71 -7.28 -18.58
N ALA A 721 -5.30 -8.53 -18.37
CA ALA A 721 -4.11 -9.13 -18.98
C ALA A 721 -4.12 -9.10 -20.52
N ASP A 722 -5.31 -9.22 -21.14
CA ASP A 722 -5.49 -9.44 -22.57
C ASP A 722 -5.03 -8.24 -23.40
N VAL A 723 -5.40 -7.04 -22.95
CA VAL A 723 -5.06 -5.77 -23.61
C VAL A 723 -3.58 -5.44 -23.44
N ALA A 724 -3.00 -5.73 -22.27
CA ALA A 724 -1.62 -5.40 -21.95
C ALA A 724 -0.59 -6.03 -22.89
N LYS A 725 -0.87 -7.25 -23.40
CA LYS A 725 -0.06 -7.93 -24.42
C LYS A 725 0.10 -7.10 -25.71
N ILE A 726 -0.90 -6.27 -26.04
CA ILE A 726 -0.88 -5.38 -27.20
C ILE A 726 -0.15 -4.07 -26.86
N CYS A 727 -0.34 -3.52 -25.65
CA CYS A 727 0.40 -2.36 -25.16
C CYS A 727 1.91 -2.59 -25.21
N LEU A 728 2.40 -3.69 -24.62
CA LEU A 728 3.82 -4.07 -24.65
C LEU A 728 4.35 -4.30 -26.07
N GLY A 729 3.50 -4.76 -27.00
CA GLY A 729 3.82 -4.91 -28.41
C GLY A 729 3.96 -3.57 -29.16
N LYS A 730 3.37 -2.49 -28.64
CA LYS A 730 3.47 -1.12 -29.17
C LYS A 730 4.58 -0.30 -28.52
N MET A 731 4.90 -0.57 -27.26
CA MET A 731 6.06 -0.03 -26.52
C MET A 731 7.38 -0.74 -26.85
N GLY A 732 7.42 -1.62 -27.85
CA GLY A 732 8.62 -2.40 -28.19
C GLY A 732 9.17 -3.30 -27.06
N LEU A 733 8.46 -3.50 -25.94
CA LEU A 733 8.90 -4.26 -24.78
C LEU A 733 8.84 -5.78 -25.02
N PHE A 734 9.61 -6.25 -26.00
CA PHE A 734 9.64 -7.64 -26.47
C PHE A 734 9.99 -8.64 -25.37
N ARG A 735 10.77 -8.25 -24.35
CA ARG A 735 11.09 -9.11 -23.19
C ARG A 735 9.83 -9.42 -22.38
N ALA A 736 9.06 -8.38 -22.04
CA ALA A 736 7.79 -8.50 -21.32
C ALA A 736 6.73 -9.21 -22.17
N ALA A 737 6.61 -8.83 -23.44
CA ALA A 737 5.69 -9.47 -24.39
C ALA A 737 6.06 -10.93 -24.72
N ARG A 738 7.29 -11.38 -24.41
CA ARG A 738 7.69 -12.80 -24.43
C ARG A 738 7.35 -13.49 -23.11
N ALA A 739 7.63 -12.86 -21.96
CA ALA A 739 7.28 -13.39 -20.64
C ALA A 739 5.76 -13.67 -20.52
N LEU A 740 4.91 -12.73 -20.95
CA LEU A 740 3.45 -12.92 -20.97
C LEU A 740 2.95 -14.05 -21.90
N ARG A 741 3.78 -14.52 -22.85
CA ARG A 741 3.45 -15.66 -23.74
C ARG A 741 3.95 -16.99 -23.20
N ALA A 742 4.87 -16.98 -22.23
CA ALA A 742 5.42 -18.18 -21.61
C ALA A 742 4.56 -18.67 -20.42
N VAL A 743 3.55 -17.89 -20.02
CA VAL A 743 2.57 -18.25 -18.98
C VAL A 743 1.30 -18.78 -19.64
N ASP A 744 0.83 -19.94 -19.16
CA ASP A 744 -0.38 -20.62 -19.62
C ASP A 744 -1.63 -19.74 -19.58
N GLN A 745 -2.64 -20.07 -20.38
CA GLN A 745 -3.82 -19.21 -20.55
C GLN A 745 -4.60 -18.99 -19.25
N ASP A 746 -4.68 -20.02 -18.40
CA ASP A 746 -5.58 -20.10 -17.24
C ASP A 746 -5.19 -19.22 -16.04
N ASN A 747 -3.98 -18.66 -16.03
CA ASN A 747 -3.48 -17.81 -14.94
C ASN A 747 -3.37 -16.32 -15.39
N PRO A 748 -4.43 -15.50 -15.23
CA PRO A 748 -4.39 -14.08 -15.58
C PRO A 748 -3.60 -13.23 -14.58
N ASP A 749 -3.75 -13.44 -13.26
CA ASP A 749 -3.04 -12.65 -12.24
C ASP A 749 -1.52 -12.74 -12.39
N THR A 750 -0.97 -13.90 -12.76
CA THR A 750 0.46 -14.08 -13.09
C THR A 750 0.94 -13.14 -14.19
N LYS A 751 0.14 -12.99 -15.25
CA LYS A 751 0.45 -12.11 -16.38
C LYS A 751 0.40 -10.66 -15.94
N ILE A 752 -0.55 -10.31 -15.08
CA ILE A 752 -0.72 -8.96 -14.54
C ILE A 752 0.45 -8.61 -13.59
N ALA A 753 0.92 -9.56 -12.77
CA ALA A 753 2.11 -9.41 -11.96
C ALA A 753 3.40 -9.24 -12.79
N ILE A 754 3.63 -10.09 -13.80
CA ILE A 754 4.80 -9.99 -14.70
C ILE A 754 4.79 -8.67 -15.48
N LEU A 755 3.60 -8.23 -15.92
CA LEU A 755 3.38 -6.90 -16.50
C LEU A 755 3.76 -5.79 -15.52
N ALA A 756 3.28 -5.86 -14.27
CA ALA A 756 3.57 -4.88 -13.23
C ALA A 756 5.08 -4.78 -12.94
N ILE A 757 5.78 -5.91 -12.80
CA ILE A 757 7.25 -5.97 -12.67
C ILE A 757 7.93 -5.25 -13.84
N HIS A 758 7.50 -5.51 -15.08
CA HIS A 758 8.07 -4.88 -16.27
C HIS A 758 7.72 -3.38 -16.43
N LEU A 759 6.70 -2.88 -15.74
CA LEU A 759 6.34 -1.45 -15.66
C LEU A 759 6.90 -0.77 -14.39
N ASN A 760 7.74 -1.47 -13.62
CA ASN A 760 8.26 -1.01 -12.31
C ASN A 760 7.17 -0.74 -11.25
N MET A 761 5.98 -1.34 -11.40
CA MET A 761 4.86 -1.31 -10.44
C MET A 761 5.06 -2.41 -9.38
N ARG A 762 5.99 -2.17 -8.46
CA ARG A 762 6.52 -3.19 -7.55
C ARG A 762 5.55 -3.59 -6.45
N GLU A 763 4.88 -2.62 -5.83
CA GLU A 763 3.91 -2.94 -4.77
C GLU A 763 2.70 -3.69 -5.31
N GLU A 764 2.25 -3.35 -6.52
CA GLU A 764 1.16 -4.04 -7.21
C GLU A 764 1.56 -5.47 -7.56
N ALA A 765 2.79 -5.68 -8.05
CA ALA A 765 3.33 -7.02 -8.27
C ALA A 765 3.37 -7.87 -6.99
N GLU A 766 3.88 -7.32 -5.88
CA GLU A 766 3.90 -7.98 -4.56
C GLU A 766 2.47 -8.39 -4.13
N LYS A 767 1.51 -7.45 -4.18
CA LYS A 767 0.10 -7.66 -3.80
C LYS A 767 -0.58 -8.73 -4.68
N ILE A 768 -0.35 -8.71 -6.00
CA ILE A 768 -0.96 -9.67 -6.93
C ILE A 768 -0.36 -11.07 -6.76
N LEU A 769 0.96 -11.20 -6.59
CA LEU A 769 1.63 -12.50 -6.39
C LEU A 769 1.26 -13.16 -5.05
N LEU A 770 1.07 -12.36 -3.99
CA LEU A 770 0.55 -12.86 -2.71
C LEU A 770 -0.89 -13.40 -2.85
N GLN A 771 -1.73 -12.76 -3.66
CA GLN A 771 -3.11 -13.22 -3.90
C GLN A 771 -3.19 -14.44 -4.82
N SER A 772 -2.37 -14.50 -5.89
CA SER A 772 -2.27 -15.66 -6.78
C SER A 772 -1.49 -16.83 -6.17
N LYS A 773 -0.89 -16.64 -4.99
CA LYS A 773 -0.08 -17.63 -4.24
C LYS A 773 1.16 -18.12 -5.01
N GLN A 774 1.71 -17.28 -5.88
CA GLN A 774 2.92 -17.57 -6.66
C GLN A 774 4.17 -17.10 -5.93
N TYR A 775 4.48 -17.85 -4.88
CA TYR A 775 5.59 -17.61 -3.97
C TYR A 775 6.97 -17.74 -4.62
N ASP A 776 7.08 -18.48 -5.73
CA ASP A 776 8.28 -18.65 -6.55
C ASP A 776 8.65 -17.37 -7.32
N LEU A 777 7.67 -16.75 -8.00
CA LEU A 777 7.83 -15.46 -8.67
C LEU A 777 8.03 -14.33 -7.66
N LEU A 778 7.37 -14.41 -6.49
CA LEU A 778 7.54 -13.43 -5.42
C LEU A 778 8.92 -13.53 -4.74
N ASN A 779 9.43 -14.74 -4.56
CA ASN A 779 10.79 -15.00 -4.10
C ASN A 779 11.82 -14.40 -5.09
N GLN A 780 11.62 -14.56 -6.40
CA GLN A 780 12.45 -13.89 -7.42
C GLN A 780 12.32 -12.35 -7.38
N LEU A 781 11.11 -11.82 -7.17
CA LEU A 781 10.87 -10.37 -7.06
C LEU A 781 11.65 -9.77 -5.88
N TYR A 782 11.55 -10.35 -4.68
CA TYR A 782 12.29 -9.87 -3.51
C TYR A 782 13.82 -9.98 -3.66
N GLN A 783 14.33 -11.04 -4.31
CA GLN A 783 15.76 -11.11 -4.66
C GLN A 783 16.17 -9.98 -5.61
N SER A 784 15.29 -9.57 -6.53
CA SER A 784 15.56 -8.44 -7.44
C SER A 784 15.45 -7.05 -6.78
N THR A 785 14.69 -6.91 -5.68
CA THR A 785 14.60 -5.67 -4.89
C THR A 785 15.57 -5.59 -3.71
N ASN A 786 16.42 -6.61 -3.52
CA ASN A 786 17.31 -6.82 -2.37
C ASN A 786 16.58 -7.00 -1.01
N GLU A 787 15.32 -7.42 -1.02
CA GLU A 787 14.53 -7.73 0.19
C GLU A 787 14.77 -9.17 0.66
N TRP A 788 16.04 -9.49 0.90
CA TRP A 788 16.54 -10.84 1.16
C TRP A 788 15.92 -11.52 2.39
N GLU A 789 15.56 -10.76 3.42
CA GLU A 789 14.89 -11.29 4.63
C GLU A 789 13.49 -11.81 4.28
N LYS A 790 12.65 -11.01 3.59
CA LYS A 790 11.34 -11.46 3.09
C LYS A 790 11.46 -12.66 2.14
N SER A 791 12.51 -12.69 1.31
CA SER A 791 12.78 -13.81 0.38
C SER A 791 13.08 -15.12 1.11
N ILE A 792 13.81 -15.06 2.23
CA ILE A 792 14.06 -16.20 3.12
C ILE A 792 12.78 -16.62 3.86
N ASP A 793 11.99 -15.66 4.36
CA ASP A 793 10.72 -15.96 5.04
C ASP A 793 9.72 -16.66 4.10
N ILE A 794 9.58 -16.21 2.85
CA ILE A 794 8.70 -16.87 1.88
C ILE A 794 9.23 -18.25 1.47
N SER A 795 10.54 -18.41 1.27
CA SER A 795 11.10 -19.71 0.85
C SER A 795 11.20 -20.75 1.99
N THR A 796 11.23 -20.33 3.25
CA THR A 796 11.11 -21.26 4.40
C THR A 796 9.68 -21.76 4.60
N HIS A 797 8.70 -20.86 4.50
CA HIS A 797 7.29 -21.18 4.76
C HIS A 797 6.57 -21.81 3.56
N TYR A 798 6.76 -21.26 2.35
CA TYR A 798 5.98 -21.60 1.16
C TYR A 798 6.84 -22.19 0.03
N ASP A 799 7.93 -21.52 -0.38
CA ASP A 799 8.78 -21.91 -1.52
C ASP A 799 10.03 -22.70 -1.08
N ARG A 800 9.81 -23.87 -0.49
CA ARG A 800 10.88 -24.74 0.03
C ARG A 800 11.79 -25.33 -1.05
N ILE A 801 11.37 -25.29 -2.32
CA ILE A 801 12.14 -25.80 -3.45
C ILE A 801 13.34 -24.87 -3.72
N HIS A 802 13.11 -23.56 -3.76
CA HIS A 802 14.17 -22.60 -4.06
C HIS A 802 14.95 -22.11 -2.83
N LEU A 803 14.56 -22.46 -1.60
CA LEU A 803 15.22 -22.04 -0.35
C LEU A 803 16.76 -22.12 -0.37
N ARG A 804 17.35 -23.23 -0.86
CA ARG A 804 18.82 -23.36 -0.98
C ARG A 804 19.43 -22.41 -2.02
N ASN A 805 18.70 -22.14 -3.10
CA ASN A 805 19.10 -21.18 -4.14
C ASN A 805 19.00 -19.74 -3.61
N THR A 806 17.94 -19.41 -2.88
CA THR A 806 17.78 -18.14 -2.16
C THR A 806 18.95 -17.91 -1.18
N TYR A 807 19.33 -18.90 -0.36
CA TYR A 807 20.50 -18.78 0.51
C TYR A 807 21.81 -18.61 -0.25
N TYR A 808 22.02 -19.33 -1.35
CA TYR A 808 23.21 -19.18 -2.20
C TYR A 808 23.30 -17.77 -2.83
N ASN A 809 22.19 -17.26 -3.38
CA ASN A 809 22.12 -15.93 -3.97
C ASN A 809 22.35 -14.83 -2.91
N TYR A 810 21.79 -15.00 -1.71
CA TYR A 810 22.02 -14.05 -0.60
C TYR A 810 23.47 -14.09 -0.10
N ALA A 811 24.06 -15.27 0.04
CA ALA A 811 25.47 -15.42 0.41
C ALA A 811 26.40 -14.72 -0.60
N LYS A 812 26.11 -14.84 -1.90
CA LYS A 812 26.84 -14.12 -2.96
C LYS A 812 26.65 -12.60 -2.87
N HIS A 813 25.44 -12.11 -2.63
CA HIS A 813 25.19 -10.68 -2.39
C HIS A 813 25.93 -10.17 -1.13
N LEU A 814 26.02 -10.96 -0.06
CA LEU A 814 26.81 -10.62 1.13
C LEU A 814 28.33 -10.62 0.86
N GLU A 815 28.82 -11.53 0.02
CA GLU A 815 30.22 -11.57 -0.42
C GLU A 815 30.61 -10.36 -1.27
N GLU A 816 29.73 -9.96 -2.20
CA GLU A 816 29.86 -8.72 -3.00
C GLU A 816 29.88 -7.47 -2.10
N ASN A 817 29.08 -7.47 -1.02
CA ASN A 817 29.08 -6.44 0.03
C ASN A 817 30.17 -6.66 1.12
N ASN A 818 31.13 -7.56 0.92
CA ASN A 818 32.23 -7.90 1.84
C ASN A 818 31.85 -8.36 3.27
N GLN A 819 30.61 -8.77 3.54
CA GLN A 819 30.17 -9.33 4.84
C GLN A 819 30.50 -10.83 4.94
N LEU A 820 31.79 -11.17 4.91
CA LEU A 820 32.29 -12.54 4.72
C LEU A 820 31.80 -13.55 5.75
N GLU A 821 31.75 -13.18 7.04
CA GLU A 821 31.34 -14.09 8.11
C GLU A 821 29.89 -14.55 7.93
N LYS A 822 29.00 -13.65 7.54
CA LYS A 822 27.60 -13.97 7.19
C LYS A 822 27.50 -14.71 5.86
N ALA A 823 28.32 -14.34 4.86
CA ALA A 823 28.35 -15.06 3.58
C ALA A 823 28.71 -16.54 3.78
N ILE A 824 29.66 -16.85 4.67
CA ILE A 824 29.98 -18.23 5.07
C ILE A 824 28.75 -18.93 5.68
N GLU A 825 28.09 -18.29 6.66
CA GLU A 825 26.88 -18.84 7.32
C GLU A 825 25.77 -19.20 6.30
N PHE A 826 25.55 -18.36 5.28
CA PHE A 826 24.55 -18.63 4.26
C PHE A 826 25.03 -19.62 3.17
N TYR A 827 26.33 -19.71 2.88
CA TYR A 827 26.90 -20.79 2.04
C TYR A 827 26.92 -22.17 2.75
N GLU A 828 26.88 -22.20 4.08
CA GLU A 828 26.62 -23.43 4.85
C GLU A 828 25.14 -23.82 4.75
N LYS A 829 24.21 -22.86 4.93
CA LYS A 829 22.76 -23.09 4.78
C LYS A 829 22.33 -23.50 3.37
N SER A 830 23.01 -23.05 2.32
CA SER A 830 22.80 -23.53 0.95
C SER A 830 23.39 -24.95 0.69
N GLY A 831 24.35 -25.38 1.51
CA GLY A 831 25.15 -26.58 1.33
C GLY A 831 26.34 -26.45 0.38
N THR A 832 26.66 -25.23 -0.09
CA THR A 832 27.73 -24.98 -1.09
C THR A 832 29.10 -24.64 -0.47
N GLN A 833 29.24 -24.76 0.86
CA GLN A 833 30.47 -24.54 1.65
C GLN A 833 31.75 -25.19 1.06
N THR A 834 31.62 -26.36 0.40
CA THR A 834 32.77 -27.09 -0.15
C THR A 834 33.33 -26.51 -1.45
N THR A 835 32.61 -25.60 -2.13
CA THR A 835 33.06 -24.91 -3.36
C THR A 835 33.18 -23.41 -3.14
N GLU A 836 32.14 -22.75 -2.62
CA GLU A 836 32.03 -21.29 -2.64
C GLU A 836 32.90 -20.63 -1.58
N VAL A 837 32.81 -21.08 -0.33
CA VAL A 837 33.67 -20.59 0.76
C VAL A 837 35.15 -20.84 0.41
N ARG A 838 35.47 -21.98 -0.23
CA ARG A 838 36.81 -22.26 -0.74
C ARG A 838 37.24 -21.26 -1.82
N ARG A 839 36.38 -20.96 -2.81
CA ARG A 839 36.65 -19.97 -3.86
C ARG A 839 36.96 -18.61 -3.24
N MET A 840 36.05 -18.11 -2.40
CA MET A 840 36.14 -16.82 -1.72
C MET A 840 37.47 -16.65 -0.96
N PHE A 841 37.90 -17.64 -0.18
CA PHE A 841 39.19 -17.59 0.53
C PHE A 841 40.41 -17.66 -0.41
N LEU A 842 40.36 -18.50 -1.46
CA LEU A 842 41.48 -18.64 -2.40
C LEU A 842 41.68 -17.42 -3.30
N GLU A 843 40.60 -16.80 -3.79
CA GLU A 843 40.66 -15.56 -4.57
C GLU A 843 41.24 -14.39 -3.75
N ARG A 844 40.86 -14.32 -2.46
CA ARG A 844 41.40 -13.36 -1.49
C ARG A 844 42.79 -13.75 -0.93
N LYS A 845 43.35 -14.90 -1.36
CA LYS A 845 44.64 -15.48 -0.94
C LYS A 845 44.78 -15.80 0.56
N ASP A 846 43.70 -15.79 1.33
CA ASP A 846 43.73 -16.10 2.76
C ASP A 846 43.65 -17.63 3.02
N ILE A 847 44.82 -18.25 2.89
CA ILE A 847 45.05 -19.67 3.19
C ILE A 847 44.97 -19.94 4.70
N ALA A 848 45.23 -18.94 5.55
CA ALA A 848 45.27 -19.08 7.00
C ALA A 848 43.86 -19.14 7.61
N GLY A 849 42.98 -18.19 7.25
CA GLY A 849 41.57 -18.19 7.64
C GLY A 849 40.84 -19.43 7.15
N TYR A 850 41.08 -19.87 5.91
CA TYR A 850 40.50 -21.13 5.41
C TYR A 850 40.99 -22.36 6.21
N LYS A 851 42.27 -22.41 6.62
CA LYS A 851 42.77 -23.50 7.49
C LYS A 851 42.10 -23.47 8.85
N ALA A 852 41.93 -22.30 9.46
CA ALA A 852 41.20 -22.15 10.73
C ALA A 852 39.71 -22.52 10.61
N TYR A 853 39.06 -22.14 9.50
CA TYR A 853 37.67 -22.51 9.19
C TYR A 853 37.48 -24.03 9.08
N THR A 854 38.29 -24.69 8.24
CA THR A 854 38.21 -26.16 8.06
C THR A 854 38.54 -26.95 9.33
N ALA A 855 39.37 -26.39 10.22
CA ALA A 855 39.64 -26.98 11.53
C ALA A 855 38.43 -26.89 12.50
N LYS A 856 37.52 -25.93 12.34
CA LYS A 856 36.27 -25.83 13.11
C LYS A 856 35.21 -26.81 12.61
N GLN A 857 34.99 -26.88 11.29
CA GLN A 857 33.93 -27.71 10.70
C GLN A 857 34.24 -29.22 10.67
N ASN A 858 35.54 -29.60 10.75
CA ASN A 858 36.00 -31.00 10.80
C ASN A 858 35.48 -31.93 9.67
N ASP A 859 35.05 -31.34 8.54
CA ASP A 859 34.31 -32.01 7.47
C ASP A 859 35.25 -32.85 6.56
N PRO A 860 35.09 -34.19 6.46
CA PRO A 860 36.03 -35.06 5.72
C PRO A 860 36.24 -34.67 4.25
N LYS A 861 35.23 -34.07 3.61
CA LYS A 861 35.33 -33.57 2.22
C LYS A 861 36.31 -32.40 2.10
N LEU A 862 36.46 -31.59 3.15
CA LEU A 862 37.40 -30.47 3.21
C LEU A 862 38.83 -30.98 3.46
N PHE A 863 39.01 -31.97 4.35
CA PHE A 863 40.33 -32.58 4.57
C PHE A 863 40.85 -33.36 3.36
N ARG A 864 39.98 -34.05 2.61
CA ARG A 864 40.32 -34.68 1.31
C ARG A 864 40.87 -33.67 0.30
N TRP A 865 40.34 -32.44 0.28
CA TRP A 865 40.86 -31.37 -0.57
C TRP A 865 42.22 -30.84 -0.05
N TRP A 866 42.36 -30.65 1.26
CA TRP A 866 43.65 -30.25 1.85
C TRP A 866 44.75 -31.28 1.58
N GLY A 867 44.45 -32.58 1.65
CA GLY A 867 45.39 -33.64 1.26
C GLY A 867 45.95 -33.44 -0.15
N ARG A 868 45.06 -33.24 -1.14
CA ARG A 868 45.44 -32.93 -2.54
C ARG A 868 46.18 -31.60 -2.69
N TYR A 869 45.87 -30.60 -1.86
CA TYR A 869 46.58 -29.32 -1.85
C TYR A 869 48.00 -29.45 -1.30
N PHE A 870 48.22 -30.24 -0.25
CA PHE A 870 49.56 -30.49 0.29
C PHE A 870 50.37 -31.43 -0.61
N GLU A 871 49.73 -32.43 -1.22
CA GLU A 871 50.33 -33.31 -2.22
C GLU A 871 50.86 -32.54 -3.45
N SER A 872 50.05 -31.64 -4.03
CA SER A 872 50.50 -30.78 -5.14
C SER A 872 51.52 -29.70 -4.74
N ARG A 873 51.77 -29.52 -3.43
CA ARG A 873 52.86 -28.71 -2.85
C ARG A 873 54.07 -29.55 -2.43
N GLY A 874 54.08 -30.86 -2.67
CA GLY A 874 55.14 -31.80 -2.26
C GLY A 874 55.21 -32.07 -0.75
N LYS A 875 54.22 -31.61 0.04
CA LYS A 875 54.21 -31.72 1.50
C LYS A 875 53.53 -33.02 1.95
N MET A 876 54.21 -34.14 1.75
CA MET A 876 53.61 -35.47 1.94
C MET A 876 53.16 -35.77 3.38
N GLU A 877 53.88 -35.32 4.41
CA GLU A 877 53.45 -35.53 5.82
C GLU A 877 52.19 -34.73 6.19
N ASP A 878 52.10 -33.46 5.77
CA ASP A 878 50.87 -32.66 5.90
C ASP A 878 49.69 -33.33 5.15
N ALA A 879 49.97 -33.90 3.96
CA ALA A 879 48.97 -34.61 3.16
C ALA A 879 48.49 -35.90 3.85
N LEU A 880 49.39 -36.74 4.37
CA LEU A 880 49.06 -37.94 5.16
C LEU A 880 48.24 -37.56 6.40
N GLY A 881 48.60 -36.49 7.11
CA GLY A 881 47.84 -35.96 8.23
C GLY A 881 46.41 -35.56 7.85
N CYS A 882 46.22 -34.92 6.70
CA CYS A 882 44.90 -34.57 6.19
C CYS A 882 44.11 -35.77 5.69
N TYR A 883 44.71 -36.71 4.96
CA TYR A 883 44.02 -37.90 4.46
C TYR A 883 43.60 -38.86 5.61
N ARG A 884 44.36 -38.93 6.72
CA ARG A 884 43.95 -39.60 7.97
C ARG A 884 42.67 -38.96 8.54
N LYS A 885 42.62 -37.63 8.65
CA LYS A 885 41.41 -36.89 9.08
C LYS A 885 40.23 -37.02 8.11
N ALA A 886 40.50 -37.29 6.83
CA ALA A 886 39.48 -37.55 5.82
C ALA A 886 38.99 -39.01 5.77
N ASN A 887 39.61 -39.93 6.52
CA ASN A 887 39.44 -41.39 6.41
C ASN A 887 39.60 -41.89 4.95
N ASP A 888 40.58 -41.33 4.23
CA ASP A 888 40.83 -41.62 2.82
C ASP A 888 41.91 -42.71 2.65
N ASN A 889 41.53 -43.93 3.00
CA ASN A 889 42.48 -45.05 3.13
C ASN A 889 43.08 -45.47 1.78
N LEU A 890 42.41 -45.19 0.66
CA LEU A 890 42.98 -45.32 -0.69
C LEU A 890 44.12 -44.33 -0.92
N SER A 891 43.91 -43.04 -0.63
CA SER A 891 44.94 -42.01 -0.81
C SER A 891 46.11 -42.20 0.16
N LEU A 892 45.84 -42.69 1.38
CA LEU A 892 46.88 -43.06 2.35
C LEU A 892 47.69 -44.27 1.87
N CYS A 893 47.05 -45.37 1.48
CA CYS A 893 47.73 -46.56 0.97
C CYS A 893 48.59 -46.21 -0.25
N ARG A 894 48.07 -45.41 -1.19
CA ARG A 894 48.85 -44.95 -2.35
C ARG A 894 50.11 -44.18 -1.92
N LEU A 895 49.98 -43.14 -1.09
CA LEU A 895 51.13 -42.33 -0.66
C LEU A 895 52.15 -43.14 0.15
N LEU A 896 51.72 -44.08 1.00
CA LEU A 896 52.63 -44.96 1.74
C LEU A 896 53.37 -45.95 0.83
N CYS A 897 52.72 -46.43 -0.25
CA CYS A 897 53.38 -47.23 -1.29
C CYS A 897 54.32 -46.40 -2.18
N GLU A 898 53.98 -45.14 -2.49
CA GLU A 898 54.84 -44.20 -3.22
C GLU A 898 56.07 -43.76 -2.39
N GLN A 899 55.97 -43.79 -1.05
CA GLN A 899 57.08 -43.58 -0.12
C GLN A 899 57.89 -44.87 0.19
N ASP A 900 57.59 -46.00 -0.45
CA ASP A 900 58.16 -47.32 -0.19
C ASP A 900 58.15 -47.73 1.31
N GLN A 901 57.04 -47.44 2.00
CA GLN A 901 56.78 -47.87 3.39
C GLN A 901 55.66 -48.94 3.45
N PRO A 902 55.86 -50.13 2.83
CA PRO A 902 54.81 -51.13 2.68
C PRO A 902 54.30 -51.67 4.02
N ALA A 903 55.13 -51.75 5.07
CA ALA A 903 54.70 -52.21 6.39
C ALA A 903 53.53 -51.40 6.96
N LYS A 904 53.57 -50.07 6.85
CA LYS A 904 52.48 -49.18 7.29
C LYS A 904 51.27 -49.22 6.36
N ALA A 905 51.47 -49.56 5.09
CA ALA A 905 50.38 -49.76 4.14
C ALA A 905 49.65 -51.10 4.39
N ILE A 906 50.38 -52.14 4.79
CA ILE A 906 49.84 -53.44 5.24
C ILE A 906 48.98 -53.25 6.49
N GLU A 907 49.54 -52.62 7.53
CA GLU A 907 48.87 -52.25 8.79
C GLU A 907 47.57 -51.46 8.51
N LEU A 908 47.64 -50.41 7.69
CA LEU A 908 46.46 -49.63 7.29
C LEU A 908 45.42 -50.45 6.50
N CYS A 909 45.82 -51.49 5.75
CA CYS A 909 44.89 -52.36 5.05
C CYS A 909 44.25 -53.41 5.99
N SER A 910 45.01 -53.99 6.92
CA SER A 910 44.46 -54.93 7.93
C SER A 910 43.48 -54.23 8.85
N ASP A 911 43.82 -53.03 9.33
CA ASP A 911 43.07 -52.34 10.38
C ASP A 911 41.79 -51.71 9.84
N THR A 912 41.78 -51.30 8.56
CA THR A 912 40.63 -50.60 7.97
C THR A 912 39.78 -51.46 7.03
N GLY A 913 40.27 -52.62 6.59
CA GLY A 913 39.56 -53.54 5.68
C GLY A 913 39.08 -52.91 4.37
N ASN A 914 39.61 -51.75 3.99
CA ASN A 914 39.03 -50.93 2.93
C ASN A 914 39.33 -51.55 1.56
N LYS A 915 38.30 -52.08 0.89
CA LYS A 915 38.41 -52.75 -0.42
C LYS A 915 39.24 -51.98 -1.45
N ALA A 916 39.15 -50.65 -1.50
CA ALA A 916 39.92 -49.84 -2.45
C ALA A 916 41.40 -49.74 -2.07
N ALA A 917 41.73 -49.67 -0.78
CA ALA A 917 43.12 -49.73 -0.30
C ALA A 917 43.72 -51.12 -0.54
N CYS A 918 43.00 -52.19 -0.18
CA CYS A 918 43.41 -53.57 -0.45
C CYS A 918 43.65 -53.81 -1.96
N TYR A 919 42.80 -53.27 -2.83
CA TYR A 919 42.99 -53.33 -4.29
C TYR A 919 44.28 -52.65 -4.77
N HIS A 920 44.60 -51.48 -4.20
CA HIS A 920 45.85 -50.78 -4.50
C HIS A 920 47.07 -51.57 -4.00
N MET A 921 46.98 -52.15 -2.80
CA MET A 921 48.02 -52.99 -2.22
C MET A 921 48.26 -54.28 -3.02
N ALA A 922 47.19 -54.93 -3.50
CA ALA A 922 47.27 -56.09 -4.37
C ALA A 922 48.05 -55.79 -5.66
N ARG A 923 47.80 -54.64 -6.30
CA ARG A 923 48.55 -54.18 -7.49
C ARG A 923 49.99 -53.78 -7.20
N TYR A 924 50.32 -53.42 -5.96
CA TYR A 924 51.70 -53.17 -5.54
C TYR A 924 52.48 -54.48 -5.37
N PHE A 925 51.86 -55.52 -4.80
CA PHE A 925 52.44 -56.86 -4.73
C PHE A 925 52.53 -57.55 -6.09
N GLU A 926 51.53 -57.41 -6.96
CA GLU A 926 51.57 -57.84 -8.38
C GLU A 926 52.82 -57.27 -9.09
N LYS A 927 53.08 -55.96 -8.93
CA LYS A 927 54.30 -55.31 -9.47
C LYS A 927 55.61 -55.79 -8.85
N LYS A 928 55.61 -56.27 -7.59
CA LYS A 928 56.79 -56.81 -6.91
C LYS A 928 56.96 -58.32 -7.08
N GLY A 929 56.04 -59.00 -7.77
CA GLY A 929 56.11 -60.43 -8.05
C GLY A 929 55.67 -61.36 -6.91
N ASP A 930 55.13 -60.82 -5.79
CA ASP A 930 54.51 -61.66 -4.75
C ASP A 930 53.04 -61.89 -5.10
N TYR A 931 52.83 -62.84 -6.01
CA TYR A 931 51.50 -63.21 -6.47
C TYR A 931 50.63 -63.81 -5.36
N LYS A 932 51.23 -64.43 -4.33
CA LYS A 932 50.49 -65.04 -3.21
C LYS A 932 49.88 -63.98 -2.30
N GLN A 933 50.64 -62.95 -1.94
CA GLN A 933 50.09 -61.80 -1.21
C GLN A 933 49.13 -61.00 -2.08
N ALA A 934 49.44 -60.78 -3.36
CA ALA A 934 48.55 -60.08 -4.29
C ALA A 934 47.16 -60.76 -4.40
N ILE A 935 47.10 -62.09 -4.51
CA ILE A 935 45.85 -62.87 -4.51
C ILE A 935 45.05 -62.63 -3.22
N SER A 936 45.70 -62.70 -2.04
CA SER A 936 45.03 -62.48 -0.76
C SER A 936 44.43 -61.07 -0.66
N TYR A 937 45.16 -60.05 -1.07
CA TYR A 937 44.65 -58.67 -1.09
C TYR A 937 43.58 -58.43 -2.18
N PHE A 938 43.62 -59.12 -3.33
CA PHE A 938 42.51 -59.09 -4.30
C PHE A 938 41.25 -59.77 -3.77
N GLN A 939 41.36 -60.88 -3.01
CA GLN A 939 40.22 -61.49 -2.32
C GLN A 939 39.62 -60.54 -1.27
N GLN A 940 40.45 -59.93 -0.41
CA GLN A 940 40.01 -58.91 0.56
C GLN A 940 39.34 -57.70 -0.13
N ALA A 941 39.87 -57.29 -1.30
CA ALA A 941 39.28 -56.26 -2.14
C ALA A 941 37.96 -56.68 -2.82
N SER A 942 37.55 -57.95 -2.75
CA SER A 942 36.40 -58.52 -3.47
C SER A 942 36.58 -58.51 -5.01
N ALA A 943 37.82 -58.41 -5.49
CA ALA A 943 38.18 -58.27 -6.91
C ALA A 943 38.56 -59.63 -7.52
N ILE A 944 37.59 -60.55 -7.53
CA ILE A 944 37.82 -61.99 -7.70
C ILE A 944 38.32 -62.35 -9.10
N SER A 945 37.79 -61.74 -10.15
CA SER A 945 38.29 -61.91 -11.53
C SER A 945 39.80 -61.59 -11.69
N ASN A 946 40.31 -60.57 -10.99
CA ASN A 946 41.74 -60.27 -10.98
C ASN A 946 42.55 -61.32 -10.22
N ALA A 947 42.04 -61.85 -9.10
CA ALA A 947 42.68 -62.95 -8.38
C ALA A 947 42.71 -64.23 -9.23
N MET A 948 41.62 -64.56 -9.93
CA MET A 948 41.55 -65.70 -10.85
C MET A 948 42.51 -65.56 -12.03
N ARG A 949 42.60 -64.37 -12.65
CA ARG A 949 43.61 -64.07 -13.67
C ARG A 949 45.00 -64.36 -13.14
N LEU A 950 45.36 -63.81 -11.97
CA LEU A 950 46.68 -64.02 -11.36
C LEU A 950 46.95 -65.49 -11.04
N CYS A 951 45.93 -66.27 -10.69
CA CYS A 951 46.08 -67.72 -10.48
C CYS A 951 46.30 -68.47 -11.81
N ARG A 952 45.53 -68.17 -12.85
CA ARG A 952 45.65 -68.80 -14.17
C ARG A 952 47.00 -68.49 -14.82
N ASP A 953 47.37 -67.22 -14.84
CA ASP A 953 48.56 -66.72 -15.53
C ASP A 953 49.87 -67.22 -14.86
N HIS A 954 49.78 -67.78 -13.65
CA HIS A 954 50.89 -68.38 -12.88
C HIS A 954 50.66 -69.84 -12.42
N HIS A 955 49.69 -70.55 -13.01
CA HIS A 955 49.39 -71.98 -12.74
C HIS A 955 49.13 -72.34 -11.25
N LEU A 956 48.45 -71.45 -10.51
CA LEU A 956 48.07 -71.63 -9.10
C LEU A 956 46.68 -72.29 -8.97
N ASP A 957 46.50 -73.43 -9.63
CA ASP A 957 45.23 -74.16 -9.80
C ASP A 957 44.49 -74.46 -8.48
N GLU A 958 45.24 -74.76 -7.41
CA GLU A 958 44.71 -75.03 -6.08
C GLU A 958 44.01 -73.80 -5.46
N TYR A 959 44.53 -72.61 -5.70
CA TYR A 959 43.91 -71.36 -5.26
C TYR A 959 42.76 -70.99 -6.20
N LEU A 960 42.92 -71.16 -7.52
CA LEU A 960 41.92 -70.81 -8.53
C LEU A 960 40.56 -71.45 -8.26
N ALA A 961 40.50 -72.76 -7.96
CA ALA A 961 39.25 -73.46 -7.71
C ALA A 961 38.51 -72.92 -6.45
N ASN A 962 39.25 -72.58 -5.40
CA ASN A 962 38.69 -72.05 -4.15
C ASN A 962 38.25 -70.58 -4.29
N ILE A 963 38.98 -69.78 -5.09
CA ILE A 963 38.67 -68.38 -5.39
C ILE A 963 37.43 -68.27 -6.29
N ALA A 964 37.31 -69.13 -7.31
CA ALA A 964 36.17 -69.13 -8.22
C ALA A 964 34.83 -69.34 -7.49
N VAL A 965 34.79 -70.24 -6.49
CA VAL A 965 33.59 -70.50 -5.66
C VAL A 965 33.15 -69.28 -4.83
N GLN A 966 34.03 -68.28 -4.62
CA GLN A 966 33.70 -67.02 -3.95
C GLN A 966 33.16 -65.94 -4.92
N GLY A 967 33.28 -66.17 -6.23
CA GLY A 967 32.97 -65.21 -7.29
C GLY A 967 31.52 -65.20 -7.76
N THR A 968 31.27 -64.50 -8.86
CA THR A 968 29.99 -64.52 -9.59
C THR A 968 29.83 -65.85 -10.37
N PRO A 969 28.62 -66.18 -10.85
CA PRO A 969 28.45 -67.32 -11.76
C PRO A 969 29.32 -67.22 -13.01
N ASP A 970 29.52 -66.02 -13.59
CA ASP A 970 30.41 -65.83 -14.74
C ASP A 970 31.89 -66.09 -14.38
N ASP A 971 32.34 -65.68 -13.20
CA ASP A 971 33.69 -66.03 -12.69
C ASP A 971 33.85 -67.56 -12.58
N MET A 972 32.84 -68.25 -12.02
CA MET A 972 32.83 -69.71 -11.94
C MET A 972 32.83 -70.39 -13.32
N LEU A 973 32.16 -69.80 -14.32
CA LEU A 973 32.17 -70.29 -15.70
C LEU A 973 33.51 -70.08 -16.40
N GLU A 974 34.23 -68.98 -16.16
CA GLU A 974 35.59 -68.80 -16.70
C GLU A 974 36.56 -69.83 -16.09
N ALA A 975 36.51 -70.03 -14.77
CA ALA A 975 37.29 -71.05 -14.10
C ALA A 975 36.93 -72.48 -14.57
N ALA A 976 35.64 -72.80 -14.72
CA ALA A 976 35.20 -74.11 -15.22
C ALA A 976 35.68 -74.39 -16.66
N ARG A 977 35.71 -73.37 -17.53
CA ARG A 977 36.30 -73.48 -18.87
C ARG A 977 37.81 -73.73 -18.83
N TYR A 978 38.53 -73.10 -17.89
CA TYR A 978 39.96 -73.36 -17.71
C TYR A 978 40.23 -74.79 -17.25
N PHE A 979 39.57 -75.26 -16.19
CA PHE A 979 39.72 -76.65 -15.72
C PHE A 979 39.27 -77.69 -16.76
N GLN A 980 38.34 -77.37 -17.65
CA GLN A 980 37.98 -78.22 -18.79
C GLN A 980 39.13 -78.40 -19.82
N THR A 981 40.14 -77.52 -19.83
CA THR A 981 41.35 -77.68 -20.67
C THR A 981 42.49 -78.44 -19.99
N LEU A 982 42.37 -78.71 -18.67
CA LEU A 982 43.40 -79.38 -17.89
C LEU A 982 43.08 -80.87 -17.70
N PRO A 983 43.96 -81.80 -18.13
CA PRO A 983 43.74 -83.23 -17.92
C PRO A 983 43.76 -83.56 -16.42
N LEU A 984 42.96 -84.56 -16.02
CA LEU A 984 42.71 -85.00 -14.63
C LEU A 984 42.01 -84.00 -13.69
N GLN A 985 41.72 -82.74 -14.08
CA GLN A 985 40.99 -81.79 -13.22
C GLN A 985 39.49 -81.62 -13.57
N GLU A 986 38.95 -82.58 -14.33
CA GLU A 986 37.57 -82.63 -14.83
C GLU A 986 36.52 -82.50 -13.71
N ASP A 987 36.74 -83.15 -12.57
CA ASP A 987 35.84 -83.12 -11.41
C ASP A 987 35.67 -81.69 -10.84
N ARG A 988 36.72 -80.85 -10.91
CA ARG A 988 36.65 -79.42 -10.52
C ARG A 988 35.83 -78.60 -11.52
N ALA A 989 35.97 -78.89 -12.81
CA ALA A 989 35.19 -78.23 -13.86
C ALA A 989 33.69 -78.54 -13.72
N ILE A 990 33.33 -79.81 -13.50
CA ILE A 990 31.95 -80.26 -13.31
C ILE A 990 31.33 -79.57 -12.08
N LEU A 991 32.05 -79.54 -10.94
CA LEU A 991 31.57 -78.88 -9.72
C LEU A 991 31.36 -77.37 -9.90
N LEU A 992 32.22 -76.69 -10.65
CA LEU A 992 32.09 -75.25 -10.92
C LEU A 992 30.96 -74.94 -11.92
N TYR A 993 30.79 -75.74 -12.99
CA TYR A 993 29.63 -75.60 -13.88
C TYR A 993 28.30 -75.81 -13.14
N HIS A 994 28.26 -76.76 -12.20
CA HIS A 994 27.08 -76.98 -11.36
C HIS A 994 26.82 -75.79 -10.42
N LYS A 995 27.83 -75.31 -9.68
CA LYS A 995 27.69 -74.13 -8.79
C LYS A 995 27.35 -72.83 -9.54
N ALA A 996 27.74 -72.71 -10.81
CA ALA A 996 27.33 -71.62 -11.68
C ALA A 996 25.89 -71.73 -12.24
N GLY A 997 25.16 -72.81 -11.93
CA GLY A 997 23.79 -73.03 -12.39
C GLY A 997 23.65 -73.64 -13.79
N LEU A 998 24.75 -73.99 -14.47
CA LEU A 998 24.71 -74.72 -15.75
C LEU A 998 24.68 -76.25 -15.53
N THR A 999 23.69 -76.70 -14.75
CA THR A 999 23.51 -78.11 -14.34
C THR A 999 23.44 -79.05 -15.55
N SER A 1000 22.76 -78.66 -16.63
CA SER A 1000 22.68 -79.45 -17.87
C SER A 1000 24.04 -79.73 -18.49
N LYS A 1001 24.90 -78.71 -18.57
CA LYS A 1001 26.27 -78.83 -19.09
C LYS A 1001 27.18 -79.60 -18.12
N ALA A 1002 26.95 -79.49 -16.81
CA ALA A 1002 27.67 -80.27 -15.80
C ALA A 1002 27.31 -81.77 -15.91
N ILE A 1003 26.04 -82.11 -16.16
CA ILE A 1003 25.55 -83.47 -16.41
C ILE A 1003 26.17 -84.03 -17.71
N ASP A 1004 26.12 -83.30 -18.82
CA ASP A 1004 26.69 -83.75 -20.10
C ASP A 1004 28.20 -84.02 -20.00
N LEU A 1005 28.94 -83.21 -19.23
CA LEU A 1005 30.37 -83.44 -18.94
C LEU A 1005 30.60 -84.62 -18.00
N ALA A 1006 29.77 -84.80 -16.97
CA ALA A 1006 29.86 -85.93 -16.05
C ALA A 1006 29.60 -87.27 -16.75
N PHE A 1007 28.63 -87.33 -17.68
CA PHE A 1007 28.41 -88.48 -18.55
C PHE A 1007 29.61 -88.73 -19.47
N LYS A 1008 30.10 -87.71 -20.19
CA LYS A 1008 31.18 -87.86 -21.17
C LYS A 1008 32.49 -88.38 -20.54
N HIS A 1009 32.76 -88.07 -19.28
CA HIS A 1009 33.99 -88.43 -18.57
C HIS A 1009 33.77 -89.50 -17.48
N GLU A 1010 32.60 -90.15 -17.46
CA GLU A 1010 32.20 -91.22 -16.53
C GLU A 1010 32.47 -90.91 -15.04
N ARG A 1011 32.24 -89.65 -14.62
CA ARG A 1011 32.56 -89.17 -13.26
C ARG A 1011 31.42 -89.42 -12.27
N TYR A 1012 31.26 -90.68 -11.88
CA TYR A 1012 30.18 -91.16 -10.98
C TYR A 1012 30.00 -90.35 -9.69
N SER A 1013 31.10 -89.94 -9.04
CA SER A 1013 31.07 -89.18 -7.78
C SER A 1013 30.52 -87.76 -7.96
N ALA A 1014 30.90 -87.08 -9.05
CA ALA A 1014 30.38 -85.76 -9.39
C ALA A 1014 28.92 -85.83 -9.86
N LEU A 1015 28.56 -86.86 -10.66
CA LEU A 1015 27.18 -87.09 -11.08
C LEU A 1015 26.25 -87.33 -9.87
N ALA A 1016 26.70 -88.07 -8.86
CA ALA A 1016 25.96 -88.30 -7.62
C ALA A 1016 25.75 -87.01 -6.80
N GLN A 1017 26.78 -86.15 -6.70
CA GLN A 1017 26.64 -84.85 -6.02
C GLN A 1017 25.69 -83.89 -6.75
N ILE A 1018 25.65 -83.94 -8.09
CA ILE A 1018 24.66 -83.20 -8.87
C ILE A 1018 23.25 -83.76 -8.61
N ALA A 1019 23.07 -85.08 -8.71
CA ALA A 1019 21.79 -85.77 -8.49
C ALA A 1019 21.14 -85.39 -7.15
N ASP A 1020 21.92 -85.38 -6.06
CA ASP A 1020 21.45 -85.05 -4.70
C ASP A 1020 21.03 -83.57 -4.52
N SER A 1021 21.16 -82.76 -5.58
CA SER A 1021 20.79 -81.34 -5.62
C SER A 1021 19.87 -80.95 -6.80
N VAL A 1022 19.36 -81.93 -7.56
CA VAL A 1022 18.38 -81.68 -8.63
C VAL A 1022 17.04 -81.27 -8.02
N GLY A 1023 16.58 -80.06 -8.32
CA GLY A 1023 15.26 -79.57 -7.90
C GLY A 1023 14.57 -78.70 -8.95
N LYS A 1024 13.41 -79.17 -9.44
CA LYS A 1024 12.37 -78.49 -10.26
C LYS A 1024 12.74 -77.73 -11.55
N ASN A 1025 14.01 -77.41 -11.82
CA ASN A 1025 14.45 -76.57 -12.94
C ASN A 1025 15.45 -77.28 -13.88
N VAL A 1026 15.31 -78.60 -14.09
CA VAL A 1026 16.15 -79.39 -15.02
C VAL A 1026 15.24 -80.07 -16.04
N ASP A 1027 15.68 -80.14 -17.31
CA ASP A 1027 14.93 -80.78 -18.38
C ASP A 1027 14.60 -82.25 -18.03
N PRO A 1028 13.32 -82.68 -18.06
CA PRO A 1028 12.93 -84.04 -17.71
C PRO A 1028 13.71 -85.10 -18.50
N THR A 1029 14.06 -84.82 -19.75
CA THR A 1029 14.85 -85.72 -20.62
C THR A 1029 16.27 -85.98 -20.10
N GLN A 1030 16.90 -85.04 -19.41
CA GLN A 1030 18.19 -85.25 -18.75
C GLN A 1030 18.03 -86.03 -17.44
N VAL A 1031 16.97 -85.75 -16.66
CA VAL A 1031 16.66 -86.50 -15.43
C VAL A 1031 16.35 -87.97 -15.73
N THR A 1032 15.59 -88.27 -16.79
CA THR A 1032 15.35 -89.65 -17.26
C THR A 1032 16.67 -90.34 -17.64
N ARG A 1033 17.56 -89.68 -18.39
CA ARG A 1033 18.88 -90.24 -18.72
C ARG A 1033 19.74 -90.53 -17.48
N MET A 1034 19.67 -89.67 -16.45
CA MET A 1034 20.34 -89.93 -15.18
C MET A 1034 19.75 -91.15 -14.48
N ALA A 1035 18.42 -91.25 -14.41
CA ALA A 1035 17.73 -92.41 -13.81
C ALA A 1035 18.04 -93.72 -14.55
N ASP A 1036 18.00 -93.74 -15.89
CA ASP A 1036 18.39 -94.89 -16.72
C ASP A 1036 19.85 -95.33 -16.44
N TYR A 1037 20.76 -94.37 -16.29
CA TYR A 1037 22.17 -94.64 -15.98
C TYR A 1037 22.35 -95.20 -14.56
N PHE A 1038 21.66 -94.65 -13.56
CA PHE A 1038 21.64 -95.20 -12.20
C PHE A 1038 20.98 -96.59 -12.13
N MET A 1039 19.96 -96.88 -12.95
CA MET A 1039 19.40 -98.23 -13.09
C MET A 1039 20.40 -99.23 -13.68
N GLN A 1040 21.16 -98.84 -14.72
CA GLN A 1040 22.25 -99.69 -15.26
C GLN A 1040 23.31 -100.00 -14.20
N LEU A 1041 23.64 -99.03 -13.35
CA LEU A 1041 24.55 -99.17 -12.21
C LEU A 1041 23.92 -99.87 -10.98
N LYS A 1042 22.68 -100.36 -11.08
CA LYS A 1042 21.90 -101.01 -10.00
C LYS A 1042 21.66 -100.15 -8.76
N GLN A 1043 21.77 -98.83 -8.86
CA GLN A 1043 21.41 -97.88 -7.80
C GLN A 1043 19.94 -97.48 -7.94
N PHE A 1044 19.05 -98.46 -7.73
CA PHE A 1044 17.61 -98.29 -7.96
C PHE A 1044 16.98 -97.22 -7.08
N ASP A 1045 17.41 -97.08 -5.82
CA ASP A 1045 16.84 -96.10 -4.88
C ASP A 1045 17.01 -94.66 -5.40
N LYS A 1046 18.23 -94.28 -5.83
CA LYS A 1046 18.48 -92.96 -6.42
C LYS A 1046 17.80 -92.74 -7.77
N ALA A 1047 17.61 -93.81 -8.56
CA ALA A 1047 16.83 -93.72 -9.79
C ALA A 1047 15.34 -93.45 -9.50
N VAL A 1048 14.78 -94.07 -8.45
CA VAL A 1048 13.40 -93.84 -7.99
C VAL A 1048 13.24 -92.41 -7.46
N ASP A 1049 14.16 -91.91 -6.62
CA ASP A 1049 14.10 -90.54 -6.09
C ASP A 1049 14.15 -89.48 -7.22
N LEU A 1050 15.01 -89.68 -8.22
CA LEU A 1050 15.11 -88.78 -9.38
C LEU A 1050 13.84 -88.80 -10.25
N LEU A 1051 13.23 -89.97 -10.48
CA LEU A 1051 11.98 -90.09 -11.24
C LEU A 1051 10.80 -89.49 -10.46
N ALA A 1052 10.72 -89.72 -9.14
CA ALA A 1052 9.70 -89.15 -8.26
C ALA A 1052 9.77 -87.61 -8.14
N ALA A 1053 10.90 -87.01 -8.52
CA ALA A 1053 11.08 -85.56 -8.64
C ALA A 1053 10.59 -84.97 -9.98
N ILE A 1054 10.24 -85.78 -10.97
CA ILE A 1054 9.68 -85.32 -12.26
C ILE A 1054 8.15 -85.12 -12.15
N ASP A 1055 7.45 -86.01 -11.45
CA ASP A 1055 5.96 -86.02 -11.32
C ASP A 1055 5.43 -85.05 -10.23
N ARG A 1056 6.18 -83.99 -9.85
CA ARG A 1056 5.84 -83.09 -8.71
C ARG A 1056 6.18 -81.63 -8.91
#